data_AF-A0A963GHR7-F1
#
_entry.id   AF-A0A963GHR7-F1
#
_cell.length_a   1.000
_cell.length_b   1.000
_cell.length_c   1.000
_cell.angle_alpha   90.00
_cell.angle_beta   90.00
_cell.angle_gamma   90.00
#
_symmetry.space_group_name_H-M   'P 1'
#
loop_
_entity.id
_entity.type
_entity.pdbx_description
1 polymer ?
#
loop_
_entity_poly.entity_id
_entity_poly.type
_entity_poly.pdbx_seq_one_letter_code
_entity_poly.pdbx_strand_id
1 'polypeptide(L)'
;MSSSPEDRQRRKRAGVAIPSALLSLALVAPAGAIDRTWVGGNGDWGTPENWSPSGEPGSGDSSRVRVGTVTLAVDAVVGALRLEGGTISGPGSLAVAGDATWSGGLQSGAGQTRIGGSLDLFGRFDKILANGRQLFAGDTVWQGNTTTNNGSLVVGAGAGFINTGVFREAQTFINRIEGGGRFVNQGSFEKTSDTTTTVLPGFDNAGQVDVRAGQLRLGGGGDHTGEFAIASGAELAFGGGTHRLRDGATIGGAGTLAQSGGVLDVDAGATIGEAMPVVLSAGIARLAGPHELASLEQSGGTIEGPGTLIVSGAVEWRGGTHRDAAETRFDGTLTLTGNGDKTISDGRHVRAGDSIWQGSTANNSRLLILADSRFTNTGVFREAQDFASRIEGAGRFVNQGLFEKTSNTTTVVATRFENTGSAEIRAGQLRLDGGGEHQGSFEIAADARLAFGGGTHRIRDGGTIGGSGVLELGAASVDLEAGARIDGATSLELSGGVLVLAEPQTVAKLIQSLGTVEGPGDLVVVGAANWRGGTHRDPAETRFDGTLSLDGNDDKVILGGRHVLATETVWQGSTANNSRIVIGGDSRFTNHGVFREAQGFDARILGAGRFVNQGRFEKTSNTTTTVAPTVDNPGEIEVLAGTLALGSAFDNAGLVTVADGARFATDSAFLNVGTLTGSGSFAAGAGHEIVNSGRIAPGMGSTASLHFDGDLSLASDSVLAFELASVSNFDHLRIDGELAIGGALSILQLGYVPRLADSFVVASFASVVGNPAFDSVTWDGFGSGVAFAAIINPDNITLTVTAVPEPHQALMMLAGLAIVAGAIRHRARQAAATAA
;
A
#
# COMPACT_ATOMS: atom_id res chain seq x y z
N MET A 1 -63.74 -13.14 -52.91
CA MET A 1 -64.62 -13.31 -54.07
C MET A 1 -63.77 -13.63 -55.27
N SER A 2 -64.08 -14.75 -55.96
CA SER A 2 -63.83 -15.09 -57.39
C SER A 2 -62.41 -14.89 -57.98
N SER A 3 -61.81 -15.73 -58.82
CA SER A 3 -62.18 -16.93 -59.57
C SER A 3 -60.99 -17.17 -60.53
N SER A 4 -60.57 -18.41 -60.79
CA SER A 4 -59.86 -18.76 -62.06
C SER A 4 -60.87 -18.74 -63.23
N PRO A 5 -60.52 -18.73 -64.55
CA PRO A 5 -59.61 -19.71 -65.20
C PRO A 5 -58.90 -19.29 -66.55
N GLU A 6 -58.06 -20.23 -67.06
CA GLU A 6 -57.80 -20.56 -68.50
C GLU A 6 -57.02 -19.55 -69.41
N ASP A 7 -56.11 -19.88 -70.35
CA ASP A 7 -55.99 -21.03 -71.28
C ASP A 7 -54.63 -21.09 -72.08
N ARG A 8 -54.30 -22.28 -72.63
CA ARG A 8 -53.47 -22.67 -73.84
C ARG A 8 -51.94 -22.86 -73.85
N GLN A 9 -51.33 -23.87 -74.52
CA GLN A 9 -51.69 -25.22 -75.05
C GLN A 9 -50.47 -25.93 -75.73
N ARG A 10 -50.33 -27.26 -75.51
CA ARG A 10 -50.00 -28.41 -76.45
C ARG A 10 -48.60 -28.70 -77.05
N ARG A 11 -48.20 -29.99 -76.93
CA ARG A 11 -48.07 -31.05 -78.00
C ARG A 11 -47.92 -32.49 -77.41
N LYS A 12 -48.91 -33.41 -77.62
CA LYS A 12 -48.95 -34.72 -78.38
C LYS A 12 -48.15 -35.92 -77.79
N ARG A 13 -48.79 -36.99 -77.22
CA ARG A 13 -49.38 -38.28 -77.76
C ARG A 13 -48.29 -39.31 -78.18
N ALA A 14 -48.35 -40.63 -77.92
CA ALA A 14 -49.44 -41.61 -77.78
C ALA A 14 -48.97 -42.91 -77.06
N GLY A 15 -49.92 -43.76 -76.61
CA GLY A 15 -49.66 -45.10 -76.06
C GLY A 15 -49.93 -46.25 -77.06
N VAL A 16 -49.50 -47.46 -76.70
CA VAL A 16 -49.87 -48.77 -77.28
C VAL A 16 -49.86 -49.81 -76.14
N ALA A 17 -50.77 -50.78 -76.20
CA ALA A 17 -51.01 -51.82 -75.19
C ALA A 17 -50.67 -53.25 -75.71
N ILE A 18 -50.79 -54.22 -74.78
CA ILE A 18 -50.99 -55.70 -74.91
C ILE A 18 -49.68 -56.55 -74.84
N PRO A 19 -49.63 -57.81 -74.28
CA PRO A 19 -50.57 -58.60 -73.47
C PRO A 19 -50.00 -59.22 -72.15
N SER A 20 -50.90 -59.80 -71.35
CA SER A 20 -50.64 -60.77 -70.27
C SER A 20 -50.28 -62.16 -70.79
N ALA A 21 -49.33 -62.84 -70.14
CA ALA A 21 -49.16 -64.29 -70.18
C ALA A 21 -48.80 -64.81 -68.79
N LEU A 22 -49.59 -65.76 -68.28
CA LEU A 22 -49.28 -66.58 -67.10
C LEU A 22 -48.09 -67.49 -67.41
N LEU A 23 -47.09 -67.56 -66.52
CA LEU A 23 -46.38 -68.83 -66.26
C LEU A 23 -45.70 -68.84 -64.87
N SER A 24 -46.08 -69.87 -64.10
CA SER A 24 -45.40 -70.51 -62.98
C SER A 24 -44.99 -69.70 -61.75
N LEU A 25 -45.73 -69.95 -60.65
CA LEU A 25 -45.21 -69.98 -59.28
C LEU A 25 -43.83 -70.66 -59.23
N ALA A 26 -42.82 -69.89 -58.85
CA ALA A 26 -41.99 -70.30 -57.73
C ALA A 26 -42.26 -69.27 -56.62
N LEU A 27 -43.09 -69.64 -55.64
CA LEU A 27 -42.88 -69.12 -54.30
C LEU A 27 -41.47 -69.57 -53.92
N VAL A 28 -40.46 -68.72 -54.15
CA VAL A 28 -39.38 -68.68 -53.19
C VAL A 28 -40.04 -68.05 -51.98
N ALA A 29 -40.32 -68.88 -50.98
CA ALA A 29 -40.68 -68.43 -49.65
C ALA A 29 -39.78 -67.24 -49.26
N PRO A 30 -40.22 -66.29 -48.42
CA PRO A 30 -39.24 -65.43 -47.77
C PRO A 30 -38.20 -66.37 -47.18
N ALA A 31 -36.95 -66.30 -47.68
CA ALA A 31 -35.87 -67.09 -47.12
C ALA A 31 -35.90 -66.76 -45.63
N GLY A 32 -36.29 -67.74 -44.82
CA GLY A 32 -36.38 -67.55 -43.38
C GLY A 32 -35.01 -67.08 -42.93
N ALA A 33 -34.97 -66.07 -42.06
CA ALA A 33 -33.72 -65.55 -41.53
C ALA A 33 -32.83 -66.70 -41.05
N ILE A 34 -31.67 -66.90 -41.69
CA ILE A 34 -30.72 -67.95 -41.31
C ILE A 34 -29.67 -67.33 -40.40
N ASP A 35 -29.45 -67.92 -39.22
CA ASP A 35 -28.29 -67.60 -38.38
C ASP A 35 -27.03 -68.26 -38.98
N ARG A 36 -26.19 -67.46 -39.63
CA ARG A 36 -24.93 -67.91 -40.23
C ARG A 36 -23.74 -67.51 -39.36
N THR A 37 -22.95 -68.51 -38.99
CA THR A 37 -21.77 -68.35 -38.14
C THR A 37 -20.49 -68.45 -38.96
N TRP A 38 -19.56 -67.50 -38.79
CA TRP A 38 -18.22 -67.61 -39.35
C TRP A 38 -17.48 -68.82 -38.77
N VAL A 39 -16.95 -69.68 -39.63
CA VAL A 39 -16.30 -70.94 -39.20
C VAL A 39 -14.94 -70.75 -38.52
N GLY A 40 -14.35 -69.55 -38.62
CA GLY A 40 -13.03 -69.21 -38.07
C GLY A 40 -11.97 -69.01 -39.17
N GLY A 41 -10.76 -68.61 -38.79
CA GLY A 41 -9.68 -68.30 -39.76
C GLY A 41 -9.85 -66.97 -40.49
N ASN A 42 -9.01 -66.70 -41.50
CA ASN A 42 -9.04 -65.49 -42.31
C ASN A 42 -9.66 -65.81 -43.68
N GLY A 43 -10.62 -65.01 -44.15
CA GLY A 43 -11.29 -65.24 -45.43
C GLY A 43 -12.16 -64.07 -45.88
N ASP A 44 -12.71 -64.18 -47.09
CA ASP A 44 -13.64 -63.19 -47.67
C ASP A 44 -15.08 -63.46 -47.21
N TRP A 45 -15.84 -62.39 -46.98
CA TRP A 45 -17.25 -62.39 -46.55
C TRP A 45 -18.12 -63.15 -47.55
N GLY A 46 -17.89 -62.90 -48.85
CA GLY A 46 -18.69 -63.45 -49.94
C GLY A 46 -18.45 -64.93 -50.25
N THR A 47 -17.52 -65.60 -49.57
CA THR A 47 -17.24 -67.04 -49.78
C THR A 47 -18.20 -67.92 -48.95
N PRO A 48 -19.12 -68.67 -49.57
CA PRO A 48 -20.14 -69.47 -48.86
C PRO A 48 -19.60 -70.44 -47.82
N GLU A 49 -18.46 -71.08 -48.11
CA GLU A 49 -17.84 -72.12 -47.28
C GLU A 49 -17.27 -71.57 -45.95
N ASN A 50 -17.08 -70.26 -45.85
CA ASN A 50 -16.61 -69.62 -44.62
C ASN A 50 -17.73 -69.42 -43.59
N TRP A 51 -18.98 -69.76 -43.94
CA TRP A 51 -20.16 -69.65 -43.09
C TRP A 51 -20.75 -71.02 -42.77
N SER A 52 -21.37 -71.15 -41.60
CA SER A 52 -22.09 -72.35 -41.16
C SER A 52 -23.48 -71.98 -40.65
N PRO A 53 -24.57 -72.54 -41.23
CA PRO A 53 -24.58 -73.38 -42.44
C PRO A 53 -24.02 -72.63 -43.67
N SER A 54 -23.48 -73.38 -44.64
CA SER A 54 -22.79 -72.82 -45.82
C SER A 54 -23.70 -71.89 -46.62
N GLY A 55 -23.14 -70.75 -47.02
CA GLY A 55 -23.81 -69.69 -47.77
C GLY A 55 -23.34 -68.29 -47.38
N GLU A 56 -23.28 -67.36 -48.33
CA GLU A 56 -23.07 -65.92 -48.06
C GLU A 56 -24.29 -65.26 -47.36
N PRO A 57 -24.16 -64.71 -46.14
CA PRO A 57 -25.27 -64.07 -45.43
C PRO A 57 -25.88 -62.92 -46.23
N GLY A 58 -27.20 -62.99 -46.47
CA GLY A 58 -27.97 -61.96 -47.19
C GLY A 58 -28.83 -61.08 -46.28
N SER A 59 -29.61 -60.18 -46.88
CA SER A 59 -30.36 -59.11 -46.18
C SER A 59 -31.41 -59.57 -45.17
N GLY A 60 -31.79 -60.86 -45.17
CA GLY A 60 -32.67 -61.45 -44.15
C GLY A 60 -31.92 -62.26 -43.09
N ASP A 61 -30.63 -62.54 -43.29
CA ASP A 61 -29.83 -63.45 -42.46
C ASP A 61 -29.18 -62.73 -41.28
N SER A 62 -28.86 -63.49 -40.24
CA SER A 62 -28.15 -63.02 -39.06
C SER A 62 -26.71 -63.54 -39.10
N SER A 63 -25.74 -62.63 -39.12
CA SER A 63 -24.31 -62.97 -39.24
C SER A 63 -23.63 -62.98 -37.89
N ARG A 64 -23.02 -64.10 -37.50
CA ARG A 64 -22.34 -64.28 -36.21
C ARG A 64 -20.84 -64.51 -36.38
N VAL A 65 -20.02 -63.59 -35.86
CA VAL A 65 -18.55 -63.62 -35.96
C VAL A 65 -17.96 -63.73 -34.56
N ARG A 66 -17.42 -64.91 -34.21
CA ARG A 66 -16.83 -65.18 -32.88
C ARG A 66 -15.31 -65.06 -32.83
N VAL A 67 -14.66 -65.43 -33.91
CA VAL A 67 -13.20 -65.63 -34.02
C VAL A 67 -12.81 -65.55 -35.49
N GLY A 68 -11.54 -65.25 -35.78
CA GLY A 68 -11.02 -65.14 -37.13
C GLY A 68 -11.24 -63.77 -37.76
N THR A 69 -10.81 -63.60 -39.01
CA THR A 69 -10.93 -62.36 -39.78
C THR A 69 -11.85 -62.56 -40.97
N VAL A 70 -12.97 -61.86 -40.97
CA VAL A 70 -13.86 -61.72 -42.11
C VAL A 70 -13.43 -60.47 -42.88
N THR A 71 -13.12 -60.61 -44.16
CA THR A 71 -12.75 -59.50 -45.04
C THR A 71 -13.97 -59.14 -45.89
N LEU A 72 -14.44 -57.90 -45.80
CA LEU A 72 -15.43 -57.33 -46.71
C LEU A 72 -14.69 -56.75 -47.92
N ALA A 73 -14.49 -57.55 -48.97
CA ALA A 73 -13.89 -57.07 -50.21
C ALA A 73 -14.84 -56.15 -51.01
N VAL A 74 -16.15 -56.39 -50.87
CA VAL A 74 -17.26 -55.64 -51.49
C VAL A 74 -18.33 -55.33 -50.44
N ASP A 75 -19.31 -54.51 -50.82
CA ASP A 75 -20.43 -54.17 -49.93
C ASP A 75 -21.31 -55.39 -49.64
N ALA A 76 -21.79 -55.50 -48.41
CA ALA A 76 -22.65 -56.59 -47.95
C ALA A 76 -23.85 -56.04 -47.18
N VAL A 77 -24.98 -56.76 -47.24
CA VAL A 77 -26.22 -56.43 -46.52
C VAL A 77 -26.70 -57.64 -45.75
N VAL A 78 -26.98 -57.47 -44.45
CA VAL A 78 -27.47 -58.52 -43.55
C VAL A 78 -28.71 -58.08 -42.79
N GLY A 79 -29.50 -59.04 -42.32
CA GLY A 79 -30.63 -58.79 -41.43
C GLY A 79 -30.21 -58.45 -40.00
N ALA A 80 -29.19 -59.12 -39.46
CA ALA A 80 -28.63 -58.83 -38.12
C ALA A 80 -27.13 -59.14 -38.04
N LEU A 81 -26.43 -58.58 -37.05
CA LEU A 81 -25.01 -58.82 -36.81
C LEU A 81 -24.73 -59.17 -35.35
N ARG A 82 -23.94 -60.23 -35.08
CA ARG A 82 -23.44 -60.59 -33.75
C ARG A 82 -21.92 -60.73 -33.78
N LEU A 83 -21.20 -59.72 -33.28
CA LEU A 83 -19.75 -59.69 -33.22
C LEU A 83 -19.27 -60.00 -31.79
N GLU A 84 -18.67 -61.16 -31.57
CA GLU A 84 -18.37 -61.67 -30.23
C GLU A 84 -16.86 -61.78 -29.90
N GLY A 85 -15.99 -61.47 -30.86
CA GLY A 85 -14.54 -61.48 -30.65
C GLY A 85 -13.66 -61.43 -31.91
N GLY A 86 -14.19 -61.84 -33.07
CA GLY A 86 -13.44 -61.84 -34.34
C GLY A 86 -13.17 -60.45 -34.92
N THR A 87 -12.62 -60.41 -36.13
CA THR A 87 -12.34 -59.19 -36.89
C THR A 87 -13.23 -59.10 -38.13
N ILE A 88 -13.85 -57.95 -38.35
CA ILE A 88 -14.41 -57.54 -39.64
C ILE A 88 -13.45 -56.53 -40.25
N SER A 89 -12.94 -56.78 -41.45
CA SER A 89 -11.92 -55.94 -42.11
C SER A 89 -12.29 -55.63 -43.56
N GLY A 90 -11.45 -54.88 -44.27
CA GLY A 90 -11.61 -54.62 -45.70
C GLY A 90 -12.28 -53.27 -46.04
N PRO A 91 -12.26 -52.88 -47.32
CA PRO A 91 -12.81 -51.61 -47.79
C PRO A 91 -14.34 -51.62 -47.96
N GLY A 92 -14.98 -52.79 -48.04
CA GLY A 92 -16.41 -52.92 -48.26
C GLY A 92 -17.27 -52.41 -47.09
N SER A 93 -18.44 -51.88 -47.43
CA SER A 93 -19.44 -51.41 -46.48
C SER A 93 -20.37 -52.53 -46.04
N LEU A 94 -20.70 -52.59 -44.76
CA LEU A 94 -21.65 -53.52 -44.18
C LEU A 94 -22.92 -52.77 -43.77
N ALA A 95 -24.05 -53.07 -44.39
CA ALA A 95 -25.36 -52.59 -43.95
C ALA A 95 -26.08 -53.70 -43.17
N VAL A 96 -26.46 -53.41 -41.92
CA VAL A 96 -27.26 -54.28 -41.06
C VAL A 96 -28.67 -53.69 -41.02
N ALA A 97 -29.66 -54.38 -41.57
CA ALA A 97 -31.02 -53.87 -41.69
C ALA A 97 -31.76 -53.84 -40.35
N GLY A 98 -31.50 -54.81 -39.46
CA GLY A 98 -32.05 -54.89 -38.11
C GLY A 98 -31.00 -54.69 -37.03
N ASP A 99 -31.17 -55.37 -35.90
CA ASP A 99 -30.37 -55.15 -34.69
C ASP A 99 -28.97 -55.79 -34.78
N ALA A 100 -28.03 -55.22 -34.04
CA ALA A 100 -26.67 -55.71 -33.90
C ALA A 100 -26.26 -55.86 -32.44
N THR A 101 -25.47 -56.90 -32.15
CA THR A 101 -24.81 -57.10 -30.86
C THR A 101 -23.30 -57.11 -31.02
N TRP A 102 -22.59 -56.45 -30.12
CA TRP A 102 -21.14 -56.42 -30.10
C TRP A 102 -20.60 -56.67 -28.70
N SER A 103 -20.10 -57.90 -28.48
CA SER A 103 -19.57 -58.33 -27.18
C SER A 103 -18.04 -58.34 -27.08
N GLY A 104 -17.35 -58.11 -28.20
CA GLY A 104 -15.90 -58.04 -28.30
C GLY A 104 -15.44 -58.11 -29.76
N GLY A 105 -14.20 -57.71 -30.03
CA GLY A 105 -13.56 -57.88 -31.34
C GLY A 105 -13.28 -56.56 -32.07
N LEU A 106 -12.83 -56.67 -33.32
CA LEU A 106 -12.30 -55.56 -34.12
C LEU A 106 -13.13 -55.33 -35.39
N GLN A 107 -13.44 -54.08 -35.70
CA GLN A 107 -13.79 -53.66 -37.06
C GLN A 107 -12.68 -52.74 -37.60
N SER A 108 -12.16 -53.07 -38.78
CA SER A 108 -10.97 -52.43 -39.36
C SER A 108 -11.14 -52.12 -40.85
N GLY A 109 -10.31 -51.23 -41.39
CA GLY A 109 -10.32 -50.84 -42.80
C GLY A 109 -11.25 -49.66 -43.09
N ALA A 110 -11.08 -49.03 -44.26
CA ALA A 110 -11.74 -47.78 -44.62
C ALA A 110 -13.25 -47.89 -44.92
N GLY A 111 -13.83 -49.09 -44.87
CA GLY A 111 -15.25 -49.32 -45.12
C GLY A 111 -16.15 -48.74 -44.02
N GLN A 112 -17.45 -48.75 -44.29
CA GLN A 112 -18.47 -48.30 -43.33
C GLN A 112 -19.25 -49.48 -42.76
N THR A 113 -19.69 -49.39 -41.51
CA THR A 113 -20.73 -50.27 -40.97
C THR A 113 -21.93 -49.39 -40.64
N ARG A 114 -23.13 -49.72 -41.14
CA ARG A 114 -24.37 -48.99 -40.85
C ARG A 114 -25.36 -49.95 -40.21
N ILE A 115 -25.85 -49.60 -39.03
CA ILE A 115 -26.85 -50.38 -38.31
C ILE A 115 -28.18 -49.64 -38.40
N GLY A 116 -29.17 -50.30 -39.01
CA GLY A 116 -30.52 -49.79 -39.19
C GLY A 116 -31.43 -50.02 -37.98
N GLY A 117 -31.16 -51.06 -37.18
CA GLY A 117 -31.82 -51.32 -35.90
C GLY A 117 -31.03 -50.81 -34.69
N SER A 118 -31.21 -51.45 -33.53
CA SER A 118 -30.47 -51.12 -32.31
C SER A 118 -29.08 -51.75 -32.27
N LEU A 119 -28.16 -51.17 -31.50
CA LEU A 119 -26.83 -51.69 -31.22
C LEU A 119 -26.65 -51.94 -29.72
N ASP A 120 -26.51 -53.20 -29.32
CA ASP A 120 -26.16 -53.55 -27.94
C ASP A 120 -24.64 -53.79 -27.83
N LEU A 121 -23.96 -52.90 -27.10
CA LEU A 121 -22.56 -53.04 -26.72
C LEU A 121 -22.48 -53.66 -25.32
N PHE A 122 -22.03 -54.91 -25.20
CA PHE A 122 -21.99 -55.60 -23.88
C PHE A 122 -20.77 -56.49 -23.67
N GLY A 123 -20.62 -57.09 -22.48
CA GLY A 123 -19.54 -58.04 -22.20
C GLY A 123 -18.17 -57.38 -21.96
N ARG A 124 -17.23 -58.20 -21.46
CA ARG A 124 -15.95 -57.77 -20.87
C ARG A 124 -14.84 -57.42 -21.85
N PHE A 125 -15.01 -57.70 -23.14
CA PHE A 125 -13.94 -57.54 -24.13
C PHE A 125 -14.11 -56.21 -24.88
N ASP A 126 -13.00 -55.64 -25.33
CA ASP A 126 -13.03 -54.35 -26.02
C ASP A 126 -13.70 -54.44 -27.39
N LYS A 127 -14.36 -53.34 -27.75
CA LYS A 127 -15.11 -53.14 -29.00
C LYS A 127 -14.29 -52.15 -29.80
N ILE A 128 -13.49 -52.64 -30.74
CA ILE A 128 -12.45 -51.84 -31.38
C ILE A 128 -12.87 -51.44 -32.80
N LEU A 129 -12.84 -50.15 -33.11
CA LEU A 129 -12.84 -49.58 -34.45
C LEU A 129 -11.41 -49.12 -34.78
N ALA A 130 -10.85 -49.48 -35.93
CA ALA A 130 -9.50 -49.06 -36.30
C ALA A 130 -9.34 -48.85 -37.81
N ASN A 131 -8.19 -48.26 -38.20
CA ASN A 131 -7.74 -48.15 -39.59
C ASN A 131 -8.79 -47.55 -40.55
N GLY A 132 -9.49 -46.50 -40.11
CA GLY A 132 -10.45 -45.75 -40.94
C GLY A 132 -11.91 -46.17 -40.84
N ARG A 133 -12.25 -47.25 -40.14
CA ARG A 133 -13.63 -47.78 -40.10
C ARG A 133 -14.60 -46.74 -39.54
N GLN A 134 -15.70 -46.49 -40.24
CA GLN A 134 -16.78 -45.62 -39.78
C GLN A 134 -18.01 -46.45 -39.41
N LEU A 135 -18.44 -46.40 -38.16
CA LEU A 135 -19.64 -47.08 -37.67
C LEU A 135 -20.77 -46.07 -37.46
N PHE A 136 -21.84 -46.19 -38.23
CA PHE A 136 -23.09 -45.44 -38.03
C PHE A 136 -24.06 -46.31 -37.24
N ALA A 137 -24.41 -45.88 -36.04
CA ALA A 137 -25.32 -46.58 -35.16
C ALA A 137 -26.57 -45.73 -34.89
N GLY A 138 -27.73 -46.37 -34.90
CA GLY A 138 -28.97 -45.82 -34.34
C GLY A 138 -28.97 -45.91 -32.81
N ASP A 139 -30.09 -46.30 -32.22
CA ASP A 139 -30.20 -46.50 -30.78
C ASP A 139 -29.17 -47.52 -30.29
N THR A 140 -28.30 -47.09 -29.38
CA THR A 140 -27.19 -47.87 -28.84
C THR A 140 -27.32 -47.99 -27.34
N VAL A 141 -27.27 -49.20 -26.79
CA VAL A 141 -27.16 -49.42 -25.35
C VAL A 141 -25.77 -49.94 -25.03
N TRP A 142 -25.01 -49.17 -24.25
CA TRP A 142 -23.71 -49.60 -23.75
C TRP A 142 -23.82 -50.04 -22.29
N GLN A 143 -23.72 -51.35 -22.09
CA GLN A 143 -23.88 -52.02 -20.80
C GLN A 143 -22.86 -53.17 -20.61
N GLY A 144 -22.98 -53.92 -19.53
CA GLY A 144 -22.28 -55.20 -19.37
C GLY A 144 -20.79 -55.14 -19.03
N ASN A 145 -20.27 -53.98 -18.62
CA ASN A 145 -19.02 -53.93 -17.86
C ASN A 145 -19.22 -54.70 -16.54
N THR A 146 -18.29 -55.60 -16.23
CA THR A 146 -18.34 -56.41 -15.00
C THR A 146 -17.23 -56.10 -13.99
N THR A 147 -16.21 -55.32 -14.36
CA THR A 147 -15.09 -54.86 -13.51
C THR A 147 -14.43 -53.58 -14.08
N THR A 148 -13.71 -52.81 -13.27
CA THR A 148 -12.99 -51.60 -13.70
C THR A 148 -12.14 -51.82 -14.97
N ASN A 149 -12.29 -50.95 -15.98
CA ASN A 149 -11.55 -50.98 -17.26
C ASN A 149 -11.69 -52.26 -18.09
N ASN A 150 -12.82 -52.98 -18.03
CA ASN A 150 -13.12 -54.03 -18.99
C ASN A 150 -14.21 -53.59 -19.99
N GLY A 151 -14.15 -54.08 -21.23
CA GLY A 151 -15.21 -53.86 -22.21
C GLY A 151 -15.27 -52.48 -22.86
N SER A 152 -14.13 -51.78 -22.99
CA SER A 152 -14.05 -50.42 -23.54
C SER A 152 -14.53 -50.35 -24.99
N LEU A 153 -15.16 -49.24 -25.36
CA LEU A 153 -15.33 -48.88 -26.77
C LEU A 153 -14.07 -48.15 -27.22
N VAL A 154 -13.31 -48.73 -28.14
CA VAL A 154 -12.05 -48.16 -28.64
C VAL A 154 -12.26 -47.63 -30.05
N VAL A 155 -12.22 -46.31 -30.24
CA VAL A 155 -12.24 -45.65 -31.54
C VAL A 155 -10.81 -45.23 -31.91
N GLY A 156 -10.12 -46.10 -32.62
CA GLY A 156 -8.73 -45.91 -33.05
C GLY A 156 -8.55 -44.75 -34.03
N ALA A 157 -7.30 -44.30 -34.21
CA ALA A 157 -6.98 -43.17 -35.08
C ALA A 157 -7.55 -43.34 -36.50
N GLY A 158 -8.21 -42.29 -36.99
CA GLY A 158 -8.90 -42.27 -38.30
C GLY A 158 -10.23 -43.02 -38.33
N ALA A 159 -10.56 -43.85 -37.34
CA ALA A 159 -11.87 -44.48 -37.22
C ALA A 159 -12.90 -43.53 -36.59
N GLY A 160 -14.19 -43.82 -36.82
CA GLY A 160 -15.30 -43.01 -36.32
C GLY A 160 -16.47 -43.82 -35.81
N PHE A 161 -17.04 -43.40 -34.68
CA PHE A 161 -18.35 -43.83 -34.19
C PHE A 161 -19.33 -42.67 -34.38
N ILE A 162 -20.37 -42.86 -35.18
CA ILE A 162 -21.38 -41.84 -35.51
C ILE A 162 -22.70 -42.27 -34.88
N ASN A 163 -23.08 -41.61 -33.79
CA ASN A 163 -24.36 -41.79 -33.14
C ASN A 163 -25.45 -40.99 -33.84
N THR A 164 -26.40 -41.68 -34.47
CA THR A 164 -27.54 -41.07 -35.17
C THR A 164 -28.88 -41.26 -34.43
N GLY A 165 -28.91 -42.12 -33.42
CA GLY A 165 -30.05 -42.35 -32.53
C GLY A 165 -29.73 -41.98 -31.08
N VAL A 166 -30.23 -42.76 -30.11
CA VAL A 166 -29.93 -42.57 -28.69
C VAL A 166 -28.81 -43.51 -28.23
N PHE A 167 -27.63 -42.97 -27.89
CA PHE A 167 -26.57 -43.71 -27.21
C PHE A 167 -26.78 -43.62 -25.70
N ARG A 168 -27.24 -44.72 -25.07
CA ARG A 168 -27.40 -44.82 -23.61
C ARG A 168 -26.19 -45.47 -22.97
N GLU A 169 -25.45 -44.70 -22.19
CA GLU A 169 -24.43 -45.21 -21.28
C GLU A 169 -25.09 -45.60 -19.96
N ALA A 170 -25.25 -46.91 -19.76
CA ALA A 170 -25.95 -47.52 -18.63
C ALA A 170 -25.02 -48.44 -17.82
N GLN A 171 -23.74 -48.08 -17.71
CA GLN A 171 -22.76 -48.90 -17.01
C GLN A 171 -22.85 -48.72 -15.50
N THR A 172 -22.44 -49.70 -14.71
CA THR A 172 -22.45 -49.60 -13.23
C THR A 172 -21.06 -49.30 -12.63
N PHE A 173 -20.05 -49.18 -13.48
CA PHE A 173 -18.64 -48.96 -13.09
C PHE A 173 -18.05 -47.75 -13.84
N ILE A 174 -16.84 -47.34 -13.45
CA ILE A 174 -16.07 -46.34 -14.22
C ILE A 174 -15.75 -46.94 -15.60
N ASN A 175 -16.02 -46.17 -16.66
CA ASN A 175 -15.87 -46.62 -18.04
C ASN A 175 -15.12 -45.61 -18.91
N ARG A 176 -14.57 -46.11 -20.03
CA ARG A 176 -13.78 -45.32 -20.98
C ARG A 176 -14.20 -45.62 -22.42
N ILE A 177 -14.41 -44.57 -23.19
CA ILE A 177 -14.31 -44.63 -24.65
C ILE A 177 -12.88 -44.20 -24.99
N GLU A 178 -12.13 -45.07 -25.63
CA GLU A 178 -10.68 -44.92 -25.83
C GLU A 178 -10.30 -44.72 -27.30
N GLY A 179 -9.02 -44.42 -27.54
CA GLY A 179 -8.45 -44.24 -28.86
C GLY A 179 -8.37 -42.77 -29.32
N GLY A 180 -7.73 -42.55 -30.46
CA GLY A 180 -7.48 -41.22 -31.05
C GLY A 180 -8.34 -40.91 -32.27
N GLY A 181 -9.44 -41.64 -32.46
CA GLY A 181 -10.42 -41.41 -33.54
C GLY A 181 -11.45 -40.35 -33.17
N ARG A 182 -12.67 -40.48 -33.71
CA ARG A 182 -13.75 -39.52 -33.50
C ARG A 182 -15.06 -40.17 -33.07
N PHE A 183 -15.68 -39.64 -32.03
CA PHE A 183 -17.06 -39.91 -31.67
C PHE A 183 -17.90 -38.71 -32.11
N VAL A 184 -18.88 -38.92 -32.98
CA VAL A 184 -19.74 -37.86 -33.51
C VAL A 184 -21.16 -38.10 -33.02
N ASN A 185 -21.67 -37.21 -32.18
CA ASN A 185 -23.04 -37.25 -31.69
C ASN A 185 -23.95 -36.38 -32.56
N GLN A 186 -24.76 -37.01 -33.43
CA GLN A 186 -25.80 -36.35 -34.22
C GLN A 186 -27.20 -36.56 -33.64
N GLY A 187 -27.39 -37.64 -32.87
CA GLY A 187 -28.62 -37.93 -32.12
C GLY A 187 -28.52 -37.47 -30.66
N SER A 188 -28.81 -38.37 -29.72
CA SER A 188 -28.72 -38.10 -28.27
C SER A 188 -27.68 -39.00 -27.60
N PHE A 189 -26.81 -38.45 -26.76
CA PHE A 189 -25.92 -39.20 -25.87
C PHE A 189 -26.45 -39.05 -24.44
N GLU A 190 -26.95 -40.14 -23.85
CA GLU A 190 -27.49 -40.14 -22.50
C GLU A 190 -26.53 -40.85 -21.54
N LYS A 191 -25.99 -40.10 -20.59
CA LYS A 191 -25.26 -40.65 -19.45
C LYS A 191 -26.19 -40.79 -18.24
N THR A 192 -26.39 -42.02 -17.79
CA THR A 192 -27.34 -42.34 -16.71
C THR A 192 -26.69 -42.94 -15.46
N SER A 193 -25.41 -43.30 -15.52
CA SER A 193 -24.71 -43.92 -14.40
C SER A 193 -24.08 -42.91 -13.45
N ASP A 194 -24.05 -43.22 -12.15
CA ASP A 194 -23.50 -42.37 -11.07
C ASP A 194 -21.95 -42.30 -11.08
N THR A 195 -21.28 -43.00 -12.00
CA THR A 195 -19.82 -43.08 -12.08
C THR A 195 -19.24 -42.08 -13.09
N THR A 196 -17.91 -42.01 -13.19
CA THR A 196 -17.23 -41.28 -14.27
C THR A 196 -17.20 -42.09 -15.57
N THR A 197 -17.61 -41.46 -16.67
CA THR A 197 -17.40 -41.93 -18.04
C THR A 197 -16.40 -41.00 -18.72
N THR A 198 -15.22 -41.51 -19.09
CA THR A 198 -14.21 -40.72 -19.83
C THR A 198 -14.26 -41.02 -21.32
N VAL A 199 -14.33 -39.98 -22.15
CA VAL A 199 -14.23 -40.07 -23.61
C VAL A 199 -12.91 -39.44 -24.07
N LEU A 200 -12.01 -40.26 -24.61
CA LEU A 200 -10.69 -39.84 -25.09
C LEU A 200 -10.63 -39.51 -26.59
N PRO A 201 -11.41 -40.15 -27.48
CA PRO A 201 -11.53 -39.69 -28.86
C PRO A 201 -12.00 -38.24 -28.93
N GLY A 202 -11.73 -37.58 -30.06
CA GLY A 202 -12.37 -36.29 -30.33
C GLY A 202 -13.89 -36.47 -30.33
N PHE A 203 -14.62 -35.63 -29.59
CA PHE A 203 -16.06 -35.74 -29.41
C PHE A 203 -16.75 -34.53 -30.01
N ASP A 204 -17.44 -34.70 -31.14
CA ASP A 204 -18.29 -33.65 -31.68
C ASP A 204 -19.72 -33.83 -31.24
N ASN A 205 -20.36 -32.72 -30.92
CA ASN A 205 -21.79 -32.69 -30.62
C ASN A 205 -22.54 -31.79 -31.57
N ALA A 206 -23.34 -32.37 -32.46
CA ALA A 206 -24.34 -31.66 -33.26
C ALA A 206 -25.77 -31.90 -32.75
N GLY A 207 -25.98 -32.90 -31.90
CA GLY A 207 -27.26 -33.25 -31.30
C GLY A 207 -27.35 -32.88 -29.82
N GLN A 208 -27.90 -33.78 -29.00
CA GLN A 208 -28.08 -33.57 -27.57
C GLN A 208 -27.14 -34.46 -26.76
N VAL A 209 -26.53 -33.92 -25.70
CA VAL A 209 -25.86 -34.69 -24.66
C VAL A 209 -26.62 -34.46 -23.36
N ASP A 210 -27.16 -35.53 -22.77
CA ASP A 210 -27.90 -35.49 -21.51
C ASP A 210 -27.10 -36.23 -20.43
N VAL A 211 -26.52 -35.47 -19.49
CA VAL A 211 -25.77 -35.98 -18.35
C VAL A 211 -26.71 -35.99 -17.15
N ARG A 212 -27.39 -37.13 -16.93
CA ARG A 212 -28.41 -37.28 -15.89
C ARG A 212 -27.84 -37.59 -14.50
N ALA A 213 -26.64 -38.18 -14.45
CA ALA A 213 -25.97 -38.58 -13.22
C ALA A 213 -24.45 -38.75 -13.44
N GLY A 214 -23.69 -38.74 -12.34
CA GLY A 214 -22.24 -38.94 -12.36
C GLY A 214 -21.49 -37.87 -13.16
N GLN A 215 -20.32 -38.23 -13.69
CA GLN A 215 -19.45 -37.31 -14.44
C GLN A 215 -19.22 -37.78 -15.88
N LEU A 216 -19.54 -36.96 -16.87
CA LEU A 216 -19.06 -37.13 -18.24
C LEU A 216 -17.77 -36.33 -18.44
N ARG A 217 -16.63 -36.99 -18.65
CA ARG A 217 -15.34 -36.33 -18.87
C ARG A 217 -14.88 -36.46 -20.31
N LEU A 218 -14.78 -35.34 -21.02
CA LEU A 218 -14.28 -35.27 -22.39
C LEU A 218 -12.80 -34.87 -22.40
N GLY A 219 -11.93 -35.71 -22.97
CA GLY A 219 -10.48 -35.50 -22.97
C GLY A 219 -9.86 -35.30 -24.36
N GLY A 220 -10.59 -35.58 -25.44
CA GLY A 220 -10.06 -35.59 -26.81
C GLY A 220 -10.22 -34.30 -27.62
N GLY A 221 -10.87 -33.27 -27.08
CA GLY A 221 -11.30 -32.10 -27.85
C GLY A 221 -12.56 -32.36 -28.68
N GLY A 222 -12.96 -31.41 -29.53
CA GLY A 222 -14.07 -31.55 -30.46
C GLY A 222 -14.82 -30.25 -30.76
N ASP A 223 -15.72 -30.29 -31.74
CA ASP A 223 -16.54 -29.15 -32.14
C ASP A 223 -18.01 -29.38 -31.78
N HIS A 224 -18.60 -28.40 -31.08
CA HIS A 224 -19.95 -28.51 -30.54
C HIS A 224 -20.85 -27.44 -31.12
N THR A 225 -21.89 -27.84 -31.83
CA THR A 225 -22.98 -26.98 -32.33
C THR A 225 -24.33 -27.32 -31.70
N GLY A 226 -24.39 -28.40 -30.92
CA GLY A 226 -25.59 -28.90 -30.26
C GLY A 226 -25.72 -28.51 -28.78
N GLU A 227 -26.57 -29.23 -28.06
CA GLU A 227 -26.92 -28.96 -26.65
C GLU A 227 -26.24 -29.95 -25.69
N PHE A 228 -25.81 -29.45 -24.54
CA PHE A 228 -25.49 -30.22 -23.34
C PHE A 228 -26.47 -29.88 -22.22
N ALA A 229 -27.22 -30.86 -21.74
CA ALA A 229 -28.09 -30.76 -20.58
C ALA A 229 -27.47 -31.52 -19.39
N ILE A 230 -27.23 -30.84 -18.27
CA ILE A 230 -26.57 -31.42 -17.10
C ILE A 230 -27.55 -31.38 -15.91
N ALA A 231 -27.97 -32.55 -15.44
CA ALA A 231 -28.88 -32.66 -14.32
C ALA A 231 -28.23 -32.23 -13.00
N SER A 232 -29.06 -31.85 -12.03
CA SER A 232 -28.60 -31.51 -10.68
C SER A 232 -27.77 -32.64 -10.07
N GLY A 233 -26.57 -32.31 -9.56
CA GLY A 233 -25.63 -33.29 -8.98
C GLY A 233 -24.78 -34.06 -10.00
N ALA A 234 -25.01 -33.87 -11.31
CA ALA A 234 -24.16 -34.39 -12.36
C ALA A 234 -23.12 -33.36 -12.82
N GLU A 235 -22.08 -33.82 -13.52
CA GLU A 235 -20.96 -32.99 -13.97
C GLU A 235 -20.58 -33.28 -15.44
N LEU A 236 -20.39 -32.22 -16.23
CA LEU A 236 -19.68 -32.27 -17.50
C LEU A 236 -18.28 -31.68 -17.31
N ALA A 237 -17.24 -32.46 -17.61
CA ALA A 237 -15.85 -32.06 -17.44
C ALA A 237 -15.10 -32.03 -18.77
N PHE A 238 -14.60 -30.85 -19.17
CA PHE A 238 -13.58 -30.73 -20.21
C PHE A 238 -12.20 -30.93 -19.58
N GLY A 239 -11.64 -32.12 -19.77
CA GLY A 239 -10.39 -32.56 -19.11
C GLY A 239 -9.15 -32.51 -19.99
N GLY A 240 -9.28 -32.20 -21.28
CA GLY A 240 -8.16 -32.19 -22.24
C GLY A 240 -8.60 -31.79 -23.65
N GLY A 241 -7.64 -31.71 -24.58
CA GLY A 241 -7.89 -31.33 -25.96
C GLY A 241 -8.40 -29.89 -26.13
N THR A 242 -8.80 -29.53 -27.35
CA THR A 242 -9.46 -28.25 -27.64
C THR A 242 -10.92 -28.52 -27.96
N HIS A 243 -11.82 -28.02 -27.11
CA HIS A 243 -13.25 -28.04 -27.30
C HIS A 243 -13.73 -26.67 -27.76
N ARG A 244 -14.57 -26.62 -28.80
CA ARG A 244 -15.14 -25.37 -29.32
C ARG A 244 -16.64 -25.39 -29.19
N LEU A 245 -17.20 -24.52 -28.36
CA LEU A 245 -18.62 -24.22 -28.34
C LEU A 245 -18.88 -23.20 -29.45
N ARG A 246 -19.46 -23.67 -30.55
CA ARG A 246 -19.75 -22.84 -31.71
C ARG A 246 -20.99 -22.00 -31.48
N ASP A 247 -21.20 -20.99 -32.33
CA ASP A 247 -22.43 -20.20 -32.33
C ASP A 247 -23.69 -21.10 -32.33
N GLY A 248 -24.60 -20.84 -31.39
CA GLY A 248 -25.83 -21.62 -31.19
C GLY A 248 -25.69 -22.86 -30.29
N ALA A 249 -24.47 -23.27 -29.92
CA ALA A 249 -24.27 -24.33 -28.94
C ALA A 249 -24.74 -23.88 -27.55
N THR A 250 -25.32 -24.79 -26.79
CA THR A 250 -25.82 -24.51 -25.44
C THR A 250 -25.28 -25.52 -24.44
N ILE A 251 -24.87 -25.03 -23.27
CA ILE A 251 -24.68 -25.85 -22.07
C ILE A 251 -25.68 -25.34 -21.05
N GLY A 252 -26.53 -26.21 -20.52
CA GLY A 252 -27.57 -25.85 -19.56
C GLY A 252 -27.83 -26.94 -18.53
N GLY A 253 -28.83 -26.68 -17.68
CA GLY A 253 -29.18 -27.53 -16.55
C GLY A 253 -28.61 -27.03 -15.22
N ALA A 254 -28.91 -27.75 -14.14
CA ALA A 254 -28.55 -27.38 -12.77
C ALA A 254 -27.28 -28.06 -12.25
N GLY A 255 -26.65 -28.91 -13.07
CA GLY A 255 -25.38 -29.55 -12.75
C GLY A 255 -24.15 -28.66 -12.99
N THR A 256 -22.97 -29.23 -12.74
CA THR A 256 -21.70 -28.50 -12.78
C THR A 256 -21.03 -28.61 -14.15
N LEU A 257 -20.54 -27.47 -14.66
CA LEU A 257 -19.58 -27.44 -15.77
C LEU A 257 -18.16 -27.30 -15.20
N ALA A 258 -17.30 -28.27 -15.45
CA ALA A 258 -15.92 -28.27 -14.99
C ALA A 258 -14.94 -28.17 -16.16
N GLN A 259 -13.94 -27.31 -16.03
CA GLN A 259 -12.74 -27.31 -16.86
C GLN A 259 -11.54 -27.70 -15.99
N SER A 260 -10.95 -28.85 -16.31
CA SER A 260 -9.82 -29.44 -15.59
C SER A 260 -8.57 -29.60 -16.45
N GLY A 261 -8.62 -29.13 -17.70
CA GLY A 261 -7.49 -29.12 -18.63
C GLY A 261 -7.89 -28.62 -20.01
N GLY A 262 -6.94 -28.70 -20.94
CA GLY A 262 -7.19 -28.37 -22.35
C GLY A 262 -7.56 -26.90 -22.60
N VAL A 263 -8.22 -26.67 -23.73
CA VAL A 263 -8.71 -25.37 -24.18
C VAL A 263 -10.21 -25.47 -24.42
N LEU A 264 -10.98 -24.55 -23.87
CA LEU A 264 -12.39 -24.34 -24.18
C LEU A 264 -12.52 -23.00 -24.91
N ASP A 265 -12.74 -23.07 -26.22
CA ASP A 265 -13.07 -21.89 -27.03
C ASP A 265 -14.60 -21.71 -27.01
N VAL A 266 -15.06 -20.53 -26.62
CA VAL A 266 -16.49 -20.18 -26.56
C VAL A 266 -16.74 -19.06 -27.56
N ASP A 267 -17.48 -19.37 -28.63
CA ASP A 267 -17.90 -18.38 -29.62
C ASP A 267 -18.95 -17.43 -29.01
N ALA A 268 -19.04 -16.21 -29.55
CA ALA A 268 -19.91 -15.16 -29.01
C ALA A 268 -21.40 -15.54 -28.97
N GLY A 269 -21.86 -16.40 -29.89
CA GLY A 269 -23.23 -16.89 -29.95
C GLY A 269 -23.49 -18.18 -29.16
N ALA A 270 -22.49 -18.74 -28.45
CA ALA A 270 -22.68 -19.89 -27.58
C ALA A 270 -23.23 -19.46 -26.21
N THR A 271 -24.05 -20.31 -25.58
CA THR A 271 -24.68 -20.03 -24.28
C THR A 271 -24.23 -21.02 -23.22
N ILE A 272 -23.84 -20.50 -22.05
CA ILE A 272 -23.62 -21.26 -20.82
C ILE A 272 -24.74 -20.85 -19.86
N GLY A 273 -25.48 -21.82 -19.31
CA GLY A 273 -26.74 -21.58 -18.62
C GLY A 273 -26.61 -20.71 -17.38
N GLU A 274 -27.54 -19.77 -17.21
CA GLU A 274 -27.51 -18.74 -16.15
C GLU A 274 -27.68 -19.25 -14.72
N ALA A 275 -27.95 -20.55 -14.52
CA ALA A 275 -28.13 -21.16 -13.21
C ALA A 275 -27.04 -22.16 -12.83
N MET A 276 -26.03 -22.37 -13.69
CA MET A 276 -25.09 -23.47 -13.53
C MET A 276 -23.77 -23.06 -12.85
N PRO A 277 -23.25 -23.85 -11.89
CA PRO A 277 -21.91 -23.65 -11.36
C PRO A 277 -20.82 -23.97 -12.38
N VAL A 278 -19.84 -23.07 -12.50
CA VAL A 278 -18.64 -23.29 -13.32
C VAL A 278 -17.41 -23.45 -12.44
N VAL A 279 -16.65 -24.52 -12.66
CA VAL A 279 -15.41 -24.82 -11.95
C VAL A 279 -14.23 -24.80 -12.92
N LEU A 280 -13.27 -23.90 -12.72
CA LEU A 280 -12.03 -23.81 -13.49
C LEU A 280 -10.83 -24.17 -12.61
N SER A 281 -10.30 -25.37 -12.78
CA SER A 281 -9.14 -25.86 -12.01
C SER A 281 -7.84 -25.84 -12.80
N ALA A 282 -7.91 -25.98 -14.13
CA ALA A 282 -6.76 -25.89 -15.04
C ALA A 282 -7.23 -25.65 -16.49
N GLY A 283 -6.29 -25.45 -17.41
CA GLY A 283 -6.59 -25.21 -18.83
C GLY A 283 -6.85 -23.73 -19.16
N ILE A 284 -7.37 -23.50 -20.36
CA ILE A 284 -7.65 -22.17 -20.91
C ILE A 284 -9.14 -22.07 -21.29
N ALA A 285 -9.87 -21.12 -20.72
CA ALA A 285 -11.18 -20.69 -21.19
C ALA A 285 -10.99 -19.42 -22.05
N ARG A 286 -11.28 -19.51 -23.36
CA ARG A 286 -11.13 -18.40 -24.30
C ARG A 286 -12.51 -17.93 -24.75
N LEU A 287 -12.83 -16.68 -24.46
CA LEU A 287 -14.13 -16.07 -24.73
C LEU A 287 -14.03 -15.13 -25.94
N ALA A 288 -14.74 -15.45 -27.03
CA ALA A 288 -14.76 -14.62 -28.23
C ALA A 288 -15.71 -13.41 -28.10
N GLY A 289 -16.71 -13.49 -27.22
CA GLY A 289 -17.70 -12.45 -26.96
C GLY A 289 -18.12 -12.38 -25.49
N PRO A 290 -19.10 -11.53 -25.14
CA PRO A 290 -19.58 -11.42 -23.78
C PRO A 290 -20.29 -12.71 -23.32
N HIS A 291 -19.94 -13.19 -22.13
CA HIS A 291 -20.61 -14.33 -21.49
C HIS A 291 -20.93 -14.03 -20.03
N GLU A 292 -22.07 -14.52 -19.57
CA GLU A 292 -22.52 -14.42 -18.19
C GLU A 292 -22.56 -15.80 -17.53
N LEU A 293 -22.09 -15.87 -16.29
CA LEU A 293 -22.10 -17.07 -15.46
C LEU A 293 -22.87 -16.84 -14.16
N ALA A 294 -23.53 -17.89 -13.67
CA ALA A 294 -24.21 -17.87 -12.38
C ALA A 294 -23.22 -17.82 -11.20
N SER A 295 -22.14 -18.59 -11.29
CA SER A 295 -21.08 -18.64 -10.29
C SER A 295 -19.79 -19.16 -10.91
N LEU A 296 -18.67 -18.87 -10.24
CA LEU A 296 -17.34 -19.29 -10.68
C LEU A 296 -16.50 -19.74 -9.48
N GLU A 297 -16.04 -20.98 -9.50
CA GLU A 297 -14.96 -21.46 -8.65
C GLU A 297 -13.69 -21.60 -9.49
N GLN A 298 -12.70 -20.74 -9.26
CA GLN A 298 -11.45 -20.78 -9.99
C GLN A 298 -10.28 -21.12 -9.06
N SER A 299 -9.71 -22.32 -9.20
CA SER A 299 -8.52 -22.75 -8.47
C SER A 299 -7.24 -22.74 -9.29
N GLY A 300 -7.36 -22.59 -10.61
CA GLY A 300 -6.23 -22.45 -11.53
C GLY A 300 -6.68 -22.01 -12.91
N GLY A 301 -5.94 -22.45 -13.94
CA GLY A 301 -6.27 -22.17 -15.34
C GLY A 301 -6.16 -20.68 -15.72
N THR A 302 -6.59 -20.37 -16.94
CA THR A 302 -6.54 -19.03 -17.53
C THR A 302 -7.85 -18.69 -18.21
N ILE A 303 -8.37 -17.50 -17.95
CA ILE A 303 -9.51 -16.89 -18.66
C ILE A 303 -8.97 -15.79 -19.56
N GLU A 304 -9.21 -15.90 -20.87
CA GLU A 304 -8.62 -15.05 -21.90
C GLU A 304 -9.60 -14.76 -23.04
N GLY A 305 -9.13 -14.02 -24.04
CA GLY A 305 -9.92 -13.60 -25.20
C GLY A 305 -10.52 -12.20 -25.03
N PRO A 306 -11.04 -11.63 -26.14
CA PRO A 306 -11.58 -10.27 -26.16
C PRO A 306 -12.95 -10.14 -25.45
N GLY A 307 -13.59 -11.26 -25.11
CA GLY A 307 -14.90 -11.30 -24.49
C GLY A 307 -14.93 -10.78 -23.04
N THR A 308 -15.98 -10.02 -22.70
CA THR A 308 -16.29 -9.66 -21.32
C THR A 308 -16.87 -10.87 -20.59
N LEU A 309 -16.31 -11.20 -19.42
CA LEU A 309 -16.92 -12.17 -18.51
C LEU A 309 -17.71 -11.44 -17.43
N ILE A 310 -18.98 -11.80 -17.24
CA ILE A 310 -19.82 -11.34 -16.13
C ILE A 310 -20.12 -12.54 -15.24
N VAL A 311 -19.97 -12.40 -13.92
CA VAL A 311 -20.45 -13.40 -12.96
C VAL A 311 -21.43 -12.73 -12.02
N SER A 312 -22.70 -13.11 -12.11
CA SER A 312 -23.79 -12.46 -11.38
C SER A 312 -23.99 -13.00 -9.95
N GLY A 313 -23.60 -14.24 -9.69
CA GLY A 313 -23.58 -14.83 -8.34
C GLY A 313 -22.18 -14.99 -7.75
N ALA A 314 -22.05 -15.92 -6.80
CA ALA A 314 -20.85 -16.04 -5.98
C ALA A 314 -19.60 -16.44 -6.79
N VAL A 315 -18.47 -15.83 -6.45
CA VAL A 315 -17.17 -16.14 -7.04
C VAL A 315 -16.20 -16.57 -5.95
N GLU A 316 -15.52 -17.69 -6.15
CA GLU A 316 -14.40 -18.11 -5.32
C GLU A 316 -13.13 -18.21 -6.15
N TRP A 317 -12.21 -17.27 -5.95
CA TRP A 317 -10.95 -17.21 -6.68
C TRP A 317 -9.79 -17.70 -5.80
N ARG A 318 -9.45 -18.98 -5.96
CA ARG A 318 -8.40 -19.71 -5.24
C ARG A 318 -7.05 -19.67 -5.93
N GLY A 319 -7.00 -19.37 -7.23
CA GLY A 319 -5.78 -19.20 -8.02
C GLY A 319 -6.11 -19.11 -9.51
N GLY A 320 -5.12 -18.80 -10.35
CA GLY A 320 -5.27 -18.73 -11.81
C GLY A 320 -5.08 -17.32 -12.39
N THR A 321 -5.31 -17.19 -13.69
CA THR A 321 -5.02 -15.95 -14.44
C THR A 321 -6.25 -15.45 -15.19
N HIS A 322 -6.49 -14.13 -15.16
CA HIS A 322 -7.32 -13.42 -16.13
C HIS A 322 -6.42 -12.53 -16.98
N ARG A 323 -6.46 -12.69 -18.30
CA ARG A 323 -5.60 -11.95 -19.23
C ARG A 323 -6.36 -11.40 -20.43
N ASP A 324 -5.62 -10.68 -21.28
CA ASP A 324 -6.06 -9.90 -22.44
C ASP A 324 -6.88 -8.65 -22.08
N ALA A 325 -6.88 -7.67 -22.99
CA ALA A 325 -7.52 -6.37 -22.83
C ALA A 325 -9.05 -6.44 -22.93
N ALA A 326 -9.67 -7.13 -21.97
CA ALA A 326 -11.11 -7.28 -21.81
C ALA A 326 -11.54 -7.04 -20.33
N GLU A 327 -12.83 -6.97 -20.06
CA GLU A 327 -13.35 -6.85 -18.69
C GLU A 327 -13.73 -8.23 -18.11
N THR A 328 -13.42 -8.46 -16.84
CA THR A 328 -14.07 -9.47 -16.00
C THR A 328 -14.79 -8.74 -14.89
N ARG A 329 -16.11 -8.91 -14.80
CA ARG A 329 -16.97 -8.22 -13.86
C ARG A 329 -17.62 -9.21 -12.91
N PHE A 330 -17.41 -9.01 -11.62
CA PHE A 330 -18.02 -9.79 -10.56
C PHE A 330 -19.09 -8.94 -9.87
N ASP A 331 -20.35 -9.24 -10.15
CA ASP A 331 -21.50 -8.56 -9.53
C ASP A 331 -21.92 -9.23 -8.23
N GLY A 332 -21.74 -10.54 -8.13
CA GLY A 332 -21.85 -11.26 -6.86
C GLY A 332 -20.59 -11.13 -6.00
N THR A 333 -20.66 -11.62 -4.77
CA THR A 333 -19.54 -11.53 -3.82
C THR A 333 -18.31 -12.29 -4.32
N LEU A 334 -17.16 -11.61 -4.40
CA LEU A 334 -15.86 -12.19 -4.71
C LEU A 334 -15.15 -12.65 -3.43
N THR A 335 -14.88 -13.93 -3.30
CA THR A 335 -14.01 -14.46 -2.24
C THR A 335 -12.62 -14.78 -2.81
N LEU A 336 -11.62 -14.03 -2.39
CA LEU A 336 -10.21 -14.30 -2.65
C LEU A 336 -9.67 -15.21 -1.54
N THR A 337 -9.28 -16.44 -1.87
CA THR A 337 -8.80 -17.44 -0.88
C THR A 337 -7.77 -18.40 -1.46
N GLY A 338 -7.29 -19.38 -0.71
CA GLY A 338 -6.35 -20.41 -1.18
C GLY A 338 -4.95 -19.90 -1.56
N ASN A 339 -4.01 -20.83 -1.72
CA ASN A 339 -2.57 -20.51 -1.80
C ASN A 339 -2.06 -20.19 -3.22
N GLY A 340 -2.90 -20.28 -4.25
CA GLY A 340 -2.49 -19.95 -5.63
C GLY A 340 -2.41 -18.44 -5.86
N ASP A 341 -1.55 -17.99 -6.77
CA ASP A 341 -1.55 -16.60 -7.23
C ASP A 341 -2.85 -16.30 -7.99
N LYS A 342 -3.46 -15.14 -7.70
CA LYS A 342 -4.56 -14.57 -8.48
C LYS A 342 -3.98 -13.52 -9.40
N THR A 343 -3.82 -13.86 -10.68
CA THR A 343 -3.08 -13.03 -11.63
C THR A 343 -4.02 -12.28 -12.57
N ILE A 344 -3.76 -10.99 -12.78
CA ILE A 344 -4.38 -10.15 -13.79
C ILE A 344 -3.27 -9.64 -14.71
N SER A 345 -3.34 -9.93 -16.01
CA SER A 345 -2.26 -9.61 -16.95
C SER A 345 -2.76 -9.10 -18.30
N ASP A 346 -1.82 -8.62 -19.13
CA ASP A 346 -2.04 -8.30 -20.55
C ASP A 346 -3.19 -7.32 -20.81
N GLY A 347 -3.35 -6.31 -19.94
CA GLY A 347 -4.38 -5.27 -20.07
C GLY A 347 -5.75 -5.61 -19.50
N ARG A 348 -5.90 -6.77 -18.84
CA ARG A 348 -7.17 -7.19 -18.26
C ARG A 348 -7.65 -6.22 -17.18
N HIS A 349 -8.95 -5.92 -17.22
CA HIS A 349 -9.65 -5.18 -16.17
C HIS A 349 -10.55 -6.13 -15.37
N VAL A 350 -10.24 -6.34 -14.10
CA VAL A 350 -11.17 -6.98 -13.15
C VAL A 350 -11.92 -5.91 -12.37
N ARG A 351 -13.24 -5.95 -12.40
CA ARG A 351 -14.13 -5.07 -11.62
C ARG A 351 -14.95 -5.93 -10.65
N ALA A 352 -14.93 -5.59 -9.37
CA ALA A 352 -15.66 -6.32 -8.35
C ALA A 352 -16.51 -5.37 -7.49
N GLY A 353 -17.70 -5.85 -7.10
CA GLY A 353 -18.47 -5.30 -5.98
C GLY A 353 -17.87 -5.73 -4.65
N ASP A 354 -18.68 -6.31 -3.78
CA ASP A 354 -18.22 -6.78 -2.46
C ASP A 354 -17.21 -7.94 -2.62
N SER A 355 -16.08 -7.78 -1.95
CA SER A 355 -14.95 -8.71 -1.98
C SER A 355 -14.51 -9.07 -0.55
N ILE A 356 -14.24 -10.34 -0.30
CA ILE A 356 -13.68 -10.84 0.95
C ILE A 356 -12.35 -11.51 0.63
N TRP A 357 -11.26 -10.99 1.22
CA TRP A 357 -9.95 -11.62 1.13
C TRP A 357 -9.66 -12.36 2.44
N GLN A 358 -9.74 -13.70 2.41
CA GLN A 358 -9.55 -14.59 3.57
C GLN A 358 -8.82 -15.91 3.22
N GLY A 359 -8.44 -16.73 4.20
CA GLY A 359 -8.15 -18.16 4.00
C GLY A 359 -6.74 -18.58 3.51
N SER A 360 -5.68 -17.80 3.76
CA SER A 360 -4.31 -18.23 3.46
C SER A 360 -3.68 -19.06 4.60
N THR A 361 -3.00 -20.16 4.27
CA THR A 361 -2.23 -20.99 5.23
C THR A 361 -0.73 -20.78 5.00
N ALA A 362 -0.09 -19.91 5.78
CA ALA A 362 1.37 -19.64 5.84
C ALA A 362 2.13 -19.25 4.53
N ASN A 363 1.60 -19.54 3.34
CA ASN A 363 2.13 -19.13 2.05
C ASN A 363 1.23 -18.03 1.48
N ASN A 364 1.74 -16.80 1.46
CA ASN A 364 1.00 -15.59 1.09
C ASN A 364 0.18 -15.78 -0.18
N SER A 365 -1.15 -15.75 -0.04
CA SER A 365 -2.05 -15.57 -1.18
C SER A 365 -1.82 -14.19 -1.76
N ARG A 366 -1.30 -14.09 -2.99
CA ARG A 366 -1.03 -12.80 -3.65
C ARG A 366 -2.07 -12.49 -4.71
N LEU A 367 -2.51 -11.23 -4.74
CA LEU A 367 -3.15 -10.64 -5.91
C LEU A 367 -2.07 -9.97 -6.77
N LEU A 368 -1.79 -10.54 -7.94
CA LEU A 368 -0.73 -10.09 -8.84
C LEU A 368 -1.35 -9.33 -10.02
N ILE A 369 -1.19 -8.00 -10.05
CA ILE A 369 -1.70 -7.13 -11.09
C ILE A 369 -0.53 -6.67 -11.95
N LEU A 370 -0.33 -7.30 -13.11
CA LEU A 370 0.79 -6.99 -14.01
C LEU A 370 0.56 -5.69 -14.79
N ALA A 371 1.59 -5.27 -15.53
CA ALA A 371 1.57 -4.03 -16.32
C ALA A 371 0.30 -3.92 -17.19
N ASP A 372 -0.19 -2.70 -17.32
CA ASP A 372 -1.41 -2.31 -18.07
C ASP A 372 -2.74 -2.90 -17.55
N SER A 373 -2.69 -3.85 -16.64
CA SER A 373 -3.86 -4.44 -15.99
C SER A 373 -4.34 -3.64 -14.79
N ARG A 374 -5.62 -3.81 -14.43
CA ARG A 374 -6.21 -3.15 -13.27
C ARG A 374 -7.25 -4.00 -12.53
N PHE A 375 -7.28 -3.86 -11.21
CA PHE A 375 -8.38 -4.29 -10.35
C PHE A 375 -9.16 -3.05 -9.88
N THR A 376 -10.48 -3.07 -9.95
CA THR A 376 -11.34 -1.99 -9.45
C THR A 376 -12.32 -2.51 -8.41
N ASN A 377 -12.16 -2.05 -7.16
CA ASN A 377 -13.15 -2.23 -6.12
C ASN A 377 -14.23 -1.15 -6.22
N THR A 378 -15.48 -1.57 -6.40
CA THR A 378 -16.66 -0.69 -6.44
C THR A 378 -17.58 -0.85 -5.22
N GLY A 379 -17.43 -1.93 -4.45
CA GLY A 379 -18.18 -2.20 -3.22
C GLY A 379 -17.26 -2.18 -1.99
N VAL A 380 -17.45 -3.14 -1.08
CA VAL A 380 -16.56 -3.32 0.07
C VAL A 380 -15.51 -4.37 -0.23
N PHE A 381 -14.23 -3.99 -0.24
CA PHE A 381 -13.10 -4.92 -0.24
C PHE A 381 -12.63 -5.13 1.20
N ARG A 382 -13.03 -6.23 1.84
CA ARG A 382 -12.64 -6.57 3.21
C ARG A 382 -11.41 -7.46 3.22
N GLU A 383 -10.33 -6.96 3.82
CA GLU A 383 -9.12 -7.73 4.11
C GLU A 383 -9.18 -8.24 5.55
N ALA A 384 -9.39 -9.56 5.69
CA ALA A 384 -9.60 -10.24 6.97
C ALA A 384 -8.65 -11.44 7.15
N GLN A 385 -7.43 -11.33 6.64
CA GLN A 385 -6.46 -12.42 6.66
C GLN A 385 -5.77 -12.55 8.01
N ASP A 386 -5.48 -13.78 8.45
CA ASP A 386 -4.68 -14.02 9.66
C ASP A 386 -3.16 -13.81 9.43
N PHE A 387 -2.75 -13.59 8.18
CA PHE A 387 -1.36 -13.49 7.74
C PHE A 387 -1.11 -12.20 6.95
N ALA A 388 0.16 -11.91 6.66
CA ALA A 388 0.52 -10.76 5.84
C ALA A 388 0.10 -10.98 4.37
N SER A 389 -0.69 -10.05 3.84
CA SER A 389 -1.23 -10.12 2.47
C SER A 389 -0.47 -9.20 1.53
N ARG A 390 -0.43 -9.54 0.24
CA ARG A 390 0.29 -8.74 -0.76
C ARG A 390 -0.49 -8.55 -2.04
N ILE A 391 -0.62 -7.28 -2.45
CA ILE A 391 -1.03 -6.87 -3.79
C ILE A 391 0.22 -6.35 -4.49
N GLU A 392 0.65 -6.99 -5.57
CA GLU A 392 1.93 -6.66 -6.23
C GLU A 392 1.79 -6.64 -7.75
N GLY A 393 2.84 -6.13 -8.42
CA GLY A 393 2.91 -6.00 -9.86
C GLY A 393 2.74 -4.55 -10.32
N ALA A 394 3.14 -4.28 -11.57
CA ALA A 394 3.23 -2.94 -12.14
C ALA A 394 1.89 -2.36 -12.63
N GLY A 395 0.77 -3.06 -12.40
CA GLY A 395 -0.57 -2.61 -12.75
C GLY A 395 -1.14 -1.59 -11.77
N ARG A 396 -2.46 -1.59 -11.61
CA ARG A 396 -3.19 -0.66 -10.71
C ARG A 396 -4.23 -1.36 -9.86
N PHE A 397 -4.31 -1.00 -8.59
CA PHE A 397 -5.47 -1.27 -7.75
C PHE A 397 -6.23 0.04 -7.55
N VAL A 398 -7.49 0.09 -7.98
CA VAL A 398 -8.35 1.27 -7.90
C VAL A 398 -9.45 1.01 -6.88
N ASN A 399 -9.47 1.79 -5.80
CA ASN A 399 -10.52 1.79 -4.80
C ASN A 399 -11.53 2.92 -5.08
N GLN A 400 -12.72 2.56 -5.55
CA GLN A 400 -13.86 3.47 -5.74
C GLN A 400 -14.92 3.31 -4.63
N GLY A 401 -14.96 2.14 -3.98
CA GLY A 401 -15.81 1.86 -2.82
C GLY A 401 -15.05 1.97 -1.49
N LEU A 402 -15.27 1.00 -0.60
CA LEU A 402 -14.60 0.89 0.70
C LEU A 402 -13.52 -0.19 0.66
N PHE A 403 -12.27 0.15 1.00
CA PHE A 403 -11.24 -0.82 1.37
C PHE A 403 -11.21 -0.92 2.89
N GLU A 404 -11.58 -2.06 3.46
CA GLU A 404 -11.68 -2.26 4.91
C GLU A 404 -10.63 -3.28 5.36
N LYS A 405 -9.58 -2.82 6.05
CA LYS A 405 -8.57 -3.69 6.67
C LYS A 405 -8.95 -3.98 8.12
N THR A 406 -9.21 -5.25 8.42
CA THR A 406 -9.60 -5.70 9.77
C THR A 406 -8.57 -6.62 10.44
N SER A 407 -7.56 -7.09 9.70
CA SER A 407 -6.51 -7.96 10.24
C SER A 407 -5.45 -7.20 11.04
N ASN A 408 -4.89 -7.83 12.07
CA ASN A 408 -3.79 -7.29 12.88
C ASN A 408 -2.41 -7.36 12.21
N THR A 409 -2.32 -7.89 10.98
CA THR A 409 -1.07 -8.08 10.24
C THR A 409 -0.75 -6.87 9.34
N THR A 410 0.36 -6.93 8.61
CA THR A 410 0.66 -5.96 7.55
C THR A 410 0.08 -6.43 6.21
N THR A 411 -0.72 -5.57 5.56
CA THR A 411 -1.11 -5.73 4.16
C THR A 411 -0.22 -4.82 3.31
N VAL A 412 0.54 -5.40 2.38
CA VAL A 412 1.42 -4.66 1.49
C VAL A 412 0.76 -4.47 0.13
N VAL A 413 0.71 -3.24 -0.36
CA VAL A 413 0.27 -2.90 -1.71
C VAL A 413 1.47 -2.28 -2.44
N ALA A 414 2.21 -3.13 -3.16
CA ALA A 414 3.35 -2.73 -3.98
C ALA A 414 2.95 -2.31 -5.40
N THR A 415 1.71 -2.60 -5.80
CA THR A 415 1.07 -2.01 -6.97
C THR A 415 0.69 -0.56 -6.73
N ARG A 416 0.57 0.25 -7.79
CA ARG A 416 0.02 1.60 -7.68
C ARG A 416 -1.40 1.54 -7.12
N PHE A 417 -1.64 2.23 -5.99
CA PHE A 417 -2.94 2.29 -5.33
C PHE A 417 -3.61 3.62 -5.63
N GLU A 418 -4.81 3.61 -6.22
CA GLU A 418 -5.58 4.82 -6.51
C GLU A 418 -6.85 4.82 -5.66
N ASN A 419 -7.03 5.85 -4.82
CA ASN A 419 -8.16 5.92 -3.90
C ASN A 419 -9.08 7.08 -4.23
N THR A 420 -10.31 6.77 -4.62
CA THR A 420 -11.40 7.75 -4.81
C THR A 420 -12.57 7.52 -3.87
N GLY A 421 -12.61 6.37 -3.20
CA GLY A 421 -13.58 6.03 -2.16
C GLY A 421 -13.00 6.21 -0.75
N SER A 422 -13.20 5.22 0.13
CA SER A 422 -12.66 5.22 1.49
C SER A 422 -11.74 4.03 1.72
N ALA A 423 -10.66 4.21 2.47
CA ALA A 423 -9.83 3.15 3.01
C ALA A 423 -9.84 3.21 4.54
N GLU A 424 -10.47 2.25 5.19
CA GLU A 424 -10.54 2.13 6.65
C GLU A 424 -9.52 1.10 7.14
N ILE A 425 -8.54 1.56 7.91
CA ILE A 425 -7.54 0.72 8.56
C ILE A 425 -7.98 0.55 10.02
N ARG A 426 -8.75 -0.50 10.29
CA ARG A 426 -9.30 -0.77 11.62
C ARG A 426 -8.33 -1.47 12.56
N ALA A 427 -7.35 -2.17 12.00
CA ALA A 427 -6.31 -2.88 12.74
C ALA A 427 -5.06 -3.09 11.87
N GLY A 428 -3.92 -3.40 12.51
CA GLY A 428 -2.67 -3.73 11.82
C GLY A 428 -2.11 -2.57 10.99
N GLN A 429 -1.42 -2.89 9.90
CA GLN A 429 -0.78 -1.90 9.03
C GLN A 429 -1.18 -2.08 7.56
N LEU A 430 -1.69 -1.02 6.91
CA LEU A 430 -1.75 -0.94 5.45
C LEU A 430 -0.50 -0.23 4.96
N ARG A 431 0.37 -0.93 4.23
CA ARG A 431 1.62 -0.37 3.69
C ARG A 431 1.52 -0.24 2.16
N LEU A 432 1.56 0.98 1.66
CA LEU A 432 1.48 1.31 0.25
C LEU A 432 2.89 1.66 -0.27
N ASP A 433 3.44 0.83 -1.16
CA ASP A 433 4.79 1.01 -1.70
C ASP A 433 4.79 1.45 -3.17
N GLY A 434 3.68 1.25 -3.88
CA GLY A 434 3.59 1.47 -5.32
C GLY A 434 3.30 2.91 -5.77
N GLY A 435 3.25 3.87 -4.84
CA GLY A 435 2.73 5.21 -5.12
C GLY A 435 1.21 5.23 -5.36
N GLY A 436 0.68 6.38 -5.76
CA GLY A 436 -0.76 6.51 -5.98
C GLY A 436 -1.28 7.93 -6.07
N GLU A 437 -2.57 8.04 -6.39
CA GLU A 437 -3.31 9.29 -6.40
C GLU A 437 -4.58 9.10 -5.59
N HIS A 438 -4.84 10.03 -4.67
CA HIS A 438 -5.84 9.84 -3.62
C HIS A 438 -6.73 11.07 -3.53
N GLN A 439 -7.96 10.97 -4.01
CA GLN A 439 -9.04 11.95 -3.81
C GLN A 439 -10.01 11.48 -2.71
N GLY A 440 -9.92 10.22 -2.31
CA GLY A 440 -10.71 9.60 -1.26
C GLY A 440 -10.16 9.83 0.14
N SER A 441 -10.80 9.17 1.12
CA SER A 441 -10.40 9.20 2.53
C SER A 441 -9.55 7.99 2.92
N PHE A 442 -8.62 8.20 3.84
CA PHE A 442 -8.01 7.18 4.68
C PHE A 442 -8.42 7.40 6.13
N GLU A 443 -8.91 6.39 6.82
CA GLU A 443 -9.31 6.46 8.22
C GLU A 443 -8.50 5.45 9.04
N ILE A 444 -7.72 5.92 10.01
CA ILE A 444 -6.75 5.12 10.77
C ILE A 444 -7.21 4.98 12.22
N ALA A 445 -7.58 3.77 12.65
CA ALA A 445 -7.92 3.49 14.04
C ALA A 445 -6.71 3.65 14.98
N ALA A 446 -6.95 3.84 16.28
CA ALA A 446 -5.94 4.21 17.28
C ALA A 446 -4.69 3.30 17.30
N ASP A 447 -4.86 1.99 17.14
CA ASP A 447 -3.77 1.01 17.15
C ASP A 447 -3.35 0.54 15.74
N ALA A 448 -3.84 1.24 14.71
CA ALA A 448 -3.59 0.93 13.32
C ALA A 448 -2.59 1.89 12.67
N ARG A 449 -2.02 1.46 11.55
CA ARG A 449 -1.03 2.24 10.79
C ARG A 449 -1.36 2.31 9.30
N LEU A 450 -1.27 3.50 8.72
CA LEU A 450 -1.12 3.69 7.29
C LEU A 450 0.33 4.06 7.01
N ALA A 451 1.03 3.26 6.20
CA ALA A 451 2.42 3.52 5.85
C ALA A 451 2.56 3.79 4.36
N PHE A 452 3.07 4.96 3.99
CA PHE A 452 3.57 5.24 2.64
C PHE A 452 5.04 4.81 2.58
N GLY A 453 5.26 3.56 2.16
CA GLY A 453 6.56 2.89 2.20
C GLY A 453 7.48 3.27 1.04
N GLY A 454 6.92 3.67 -0.11
CA GLY A 454 7.69 4.04 -1.30
C GLY A 454 6.84 4.68 -2.39
N GLY A 455 7.47 5.07 -3.50
CA GLY A 455 6.78 5.75 -4.61
C GLY A 455 6.32 7.18 -4.28
N THR A 456 5.60 7.79 -5.22
CA THR A 456 4.98 9.11 -5.03
C THR A 456 3.50 8.93 -4.77
N HIS A 457 3.01 9.48 -3.65
CA HIS A 457 1.62 9.52 -3.26
C HIS A 457 1.13 10.95 -3.31
N ARG A 458 0.15 11.25 -4.17
CA ARG A 458 -0.49 12.57 -4.18
C ARG A 458 -1.84 12.49 -3.50
N ILE A 459 -1.99 13.20 -2.39
CA ILE A 459 -3.29 13.46 -1.79
C ILE A 459 -3.82 14.71 -2.49
N ARG A 460 -4.84 14.53 -3.31
CA ARG A 460 -5.41 15.57 -4.16
C ARG A 460 -6.44 16.39 -3.39
N ASP A 461 -6.95 17.43 -4.03
CA ASP A 461 -8.10 18.21 -3.55
C ASP A 461 -9.26 17.29 -3.10
N GLY A 462 -9.74 17.52 -1.88
CA GLY A 462 -10.78 16.73 -1.21
C GLY A 462 -10.29 15.45 -0.52
N GLY A 463 -9.07 15.00 -0.78
CA GLY A 463 -8.47 13.82 -0.16
C GLY A 463 -8.14 14.03 1.32
N THR A 464 -8.34 13.00 2.13
CA THR A 464 -8.21 13.11 3.59
C THR A 464 -7.43 11.96 4.20
N ILE A 465 -6.63 12.25 5.22
CA ILE A 465 -6.04 11.24 6.10
C ILE A 465 -6.53 11.56 7.52
N GLY A 466 -7.35 10.67 8.07
CA GLY A 466 -8.07 10.86 9.32
C GLY A 466 -7.82 9.77 10.36
N GLY A 467 -8.34 10.01 11.56
CA GLY A 467 -8.29 9.05 12.67
C GLY A 467 -7.07 9.22 13.59
N SER A 468 -7.15 8.58 14.76
CA SER A 468 -6.17 8.75 15.84
C SER A 468 -4.96 7.81 15.75
N GLY A 469 -4.88 7.00 14.70
CA GLY A 469 -3.76 6.10 14.47
C GLY A 469 -2.50 6.79 13.95
N VAL A 470 -1.61 5.99 13.36
CA VAL A 470 -0.31 6.46 12.87
C VAL A 470 -0.28 6.54 11.34
N LEU A 471 0.10 7.71 10.83
CA LEU A 471 0.56 7.91 9.46
C LEU A 471 2.10 7.81 9.43
N GLU A 472 2.64 6.82 8.74
CA GLU A 472 4.07 6.57 8.61
C GLU A 472 4.57 6.89 7.20
N LEU A 473 5.65 7.66 7.10
CA LEU A 473 6.37 7.96 5.85
C LEU A 473 7.78 7.36 5.94
N GLY A 474 8.02 6.33 5.13
CA GLY A 474 9.30 5.60 5.07
C GLY A 474 10.25 6.18 4.04
N ALA A 475 10.10 5.79 2.78
CA ALA A 475 10.90 6.31 1.66
C ALA A 475 10.06 7.03 0.59
N ALA A 476 8.75 7.18 0.84
CA ALA A 476 7.83 7.79 -0.12
C ALA A 476 7.98 9.31 -0.22
N SER A 477 7.59 9.86 -1.37
CA SER A 477 7.23 11.27 -1.51
C SER A 477 5.72 11.38 -1.35
N VAL A 478 5.24 12.16 -0.39
CA VAL A 478 3.82 12.41 -0.15
C VAL A 478 3.54 13.88 -0.42
N ASP A 479 2.80 14.14 -1.48
CA ASP A 479 2.40 15.49 -1.90
C ASP A 479 0.96 15.73 -1.41
N LEU A 480 0.77 16.58 -0.41
CA LEU A 480 -0.54 17.09 -0.01
C LEU A 480 -0.83 18.35 -0.83
N GLU A 481 -1.64 18.21 -1.87
CA GLU A 481 -2.07 19.30 -2.73
C GLU A 481 -3.04 20.25 -2.00
N ALA A 482 -3.31 21.42 -2.60
CA ALA A 482 -4.29 22.35 -2.04
C ALA A 482 -5.66 21.67 -1.90
N GLY A 483 -6.33 21.86 -0.75
CA GLY A 483 -7.58 21.18 -0.41
C GLY A 483 -7.43 19.78 0.18
N ALA A 484 -6.21 19.20 0.22
CA ALA A 484 -5.93 17.98 0.96
C ALA A 484 -5.78 18.24 2.47
N ARG A 485 -6.19 17.28 3.31
CA ARG A 485 -6.15 17.42 4.77
C ARG A 485 -5.65 16.20 5.52
N ILE A 486 -4.85 16.43 6.55
CA ILE A 486 -4.61 15.50 7.66
C ILE A 486 -5.47 15.95 8.85
N ASP A 487 -6.16 15.00 9.49
CA ASP A 487 -6.89 15.25 10.74
C ASP A 487 -5.91 15.53 11.88
N GLY A 488 -6.23 16.54 12.71
CA GLY A 488 -5.43 16.92 13.86
C GLY A 488 -5.29 15.84 14.93
N ALA A 489 -6.11 14.78 14.89
CA ALA A 489 -5.97 13.61 15.77
C ALA A 489 -4.86 12.62 15.34
N THR A 490 -4.38 12.69 14.10
CA THR A 490 -3.43 11.71 13.53
C THR A 490 -2.02 11.91 14.08
N SER A 491 -1.35 10.80 14.42
CA SER A 491 0.08 10.82 14.78
C SER A 491 0.94 10.62 13.53
N LEU A 492 1.92 11.50 13.33
CA LEU A 492 2.78 11.49 12.15
C LEU A 492 4.17 10.92 12.49
N GLU A 493 4.60 9.89 11.76
CA GLU A 493 5.94 9.31 11.86
C GLU A 493 6.70 9.47 10.54
N LEU A 494 7.80 10.22 10.54
CA LEU A 494 8.70 10.37 9.40
C LEU A 494 10.00 9.62 9.70
N SER A 495 10.16 8.45 9.10
CA SER A 495 11.39 7.67 9.16
C SER A 495 12.28 7.87 7.92
N GLY A 496 11.81 8.66 6.95
CA GLY A 496 12.53 9.11 5.76
C GLY A 496 11.58 9.83 4.79
N GLY A 497 11.91 9.80 3.49
CA GLY A 497 11.03 10.34 2.44
C GLY A 497 10.88 11.87 2.45
N VAL A 498 9.82 12.35 1.77
CA VAL A 498 9.47 13.76 1.65
C VAL A 498 7.98 13.94 1.91
N LEU A 499 7.63 14.90 2.75
CA LEU A 499 6.26 15.38 2.97
C LEU A 499 6.18 16.82 2.44
N VAL A 500 5.39 17.01 1.38
CA VAL A 500 5.17 18.33 0.76
C VAL A 500 3.80 18.85 1.21
N LEU A 501 3.78 20.04 1.81
CA LEU A 501 2.57 20.70 2.29
C LEU A 501 2.24 21.89 1.40
N ALA A 502 1.17 21.80 0.60
CA ALA A 502 0.69 22.96 -0.17
C ALA A 502 -0.08 23.98 0.69
N GLU A 503 -0.74 23.51 1.74
CA GLU A 503 -1.55 24.30 2.68
C GLU A 503 -1.28 23.87 4.14
N PRO A 504 -1.59 24.71 5.14
CA PRO A 504 -1.36 24.40 6.54
C PRO A 504 -1.99 23.07 7.00
N GLN A 505 -1.22 22.27 7.74
CA GLN A 505 -1.67 21.00 8.33
C GLN A 505 -1.47 20.98 9.84
N THR A 506 -2.33 20.24 10.54
CA THR A 506 -2.22 20.01 11.98
C THR A 506 -2.15 18.51 12.25
N VAL A 507 -1.27 18.10 13.17
CA VAL A 507 -1.12 16.70 13.61
C VAL A 507 -1.04 16.60 15.13
N ALA A 508 -1.50 15.47 15.69
CA ALA A 508 -1.52 15.27 17.13
C ALA A 508 -0.12 15.08 17.71
N LYS A 509 0.75 14.39 16.98
CA LYS A 509 2.12 14.06 17.39
C LYS A 509 3.03 14.02 16.18
N LEU A 510 4.32 14.27 16.41
CA LEU A 510 5.36 14.08 15.41
C LEU A 510 6.47 13.19 15.97
N ILE A 511 6.88 12.17 15.23
CA ILE A 511 8.15 11.50 15.42
C ILE A 511 8.90 11.60 14.11
N GLN A 512 10.02 12.33 14.08
CA GLN A 512 10.82 12.47 12.88
C GLN A 512 12.23 11.96 13.13
N SER A 513 12.55 10.81 12.56
CA SER A 513 13.90 10.23 12.61
C SER A 513 14.75 10.69 11.44
N LEU A 514 14.15 10.80 10.25
CA LEU A 514 14.79 11.29 9.03
C LEU A 514 13.72 11.96 8.14
N GLY A 515 14.06 12.20 6.87
CA GLY A 515 13.13 12.73 5.88
C GLY A 515 13.06 14.25 5.85
N THR A 516 12.21 14.77 4.98
CA THR A 516 12.05 16.21 4.75
C THR A 516 10.59 16.64 4.84
N VAL A 517 10.32 17.72 5.57
CA VAL A 517 9.06 18.47 5.49
C VAL A 517 9.31 19.75 4.69
N GLU A 518 8.61 19.93 3.58
CA GLU A 518 8.80 21.05 2.64
C GLU A 518 7.47 21.59 2.10
N GLY A 519 7.55 22.64 1.27
CA GLY A 519 6.37 23.32 0.73
C GLY A 519 5.93 24.55 1.54
N PRO A 520 5.00 25.35 0.97
CA PRO A 520 4.56 26.63 1.52
C PRO A 520 3.56 26.52 2.68
N GLY A 521 3.01 25.34 2.96
CA GLY A 521 2.06 25.12 4.05
C GLY A 521 2.76 24.95 5.41
N ASP A 522 2.16 25.54 6.45
CA ASP A 522 2.64 25.39 7.82
C ASP A 522 2.38 23.96 8.36
N LEU A 523 3.23 23.51 9.28
CA LEU A 523 3.00 22.29 10.07
C LEU A 523 2.81 22.63 11.54
N VAL A 524 1.64 22.34 12.10
CA VAL A 524 1.36 22.52 13.54
C VAL A 524 1.29 21.16 14.23
N VAL A 525 2.12 20.97 15.25
CA VAL A 525 2.10 19.77 16.10
C VAL A 525 1.53 20.15 17.47
N VAL A 526 0.32 19.67 17.76
CA VAL A 526 -0.41 20.10 18.97
C VAL A 526 0.00 19.34 20.24
N GLY A 527 0.43 18.08 20.10
CA GLY A 527 0.91 17.25 21.20
C GLY A 527 2.43 17.11 21.20
N ALA A 528 2.91 16.03 21.80
CA ALA A 528 4.35 15.77 21.92
C ALA A 528 5.01 15.52 20.57
N ALA A 529 6.22 16.07 20.40
CA ALA A 529 7.07 15.85 19.23
C ALA A 529 8.43 15.27 19.65
N ASN A 530 8.92 14.27 18.93
CA ASN A 530 10.28 13.75 19.03
C ASN A 530 10.99 13.96 17.69
N TRP A 531 11.82 14.99 17.62
CA TRP A 531 12.62 15.26 16.44
C TRP A 531 14.00 14.68 16.65
N ARG A 532 14.28 13.55 15.99
CA ARG A 532 15.52 12.77 16.06
C ARG A 532 16.52 13.06 14.95
N GLY A 533 16.01 13.52 13.81
CA GLY A 533 16.80 13.92 12.64
C GLY A 533 15.91 14.37 11.49
N GLY A 534 16.52 14.79 10.38
CA GLY A 534 15.80 15.20 9.18
C GLY A 534 15.76 16.71 8.97
N THR A 535 15.03 17.14 7.93
CA THR A 535 15.02 18.52 7.43
C THR A 535 13.63 19.13 7.44
N HIS A 536 13.53 20.39 7.86
CA HIS A 536 12.41 21.27 7.58
C HIS A 536 12.91 22.40 6.68
N ARG A 537 12.27 22.62 5.52
CA ARG A 537 12.73 23.62 4.55
C ARG A 537 11.60 24.39 3.88
N ASP A 538 11.98 25.45 3.17
CA ASP A 538 11.12 26.39 2.46
C ASP A 538 10.40 27.39 3.40
N PRO A 539 9.98 28.57 2.89
CA PRO A 539 9.44 29.65 3.74
C PRO A 539 8.01 29.34 4.25
N ALA A 540 7.92 28.54 5.30
CA ALA A 540 6.71 28.34 6.12
C ALA A 540 7.08 28.12 7.59
N GLU A 541 6.08 28.03 8.47
CA GLU A 541 6.27 27.75 9.89
C GLU A 541 6.14 26.25 10.20
N THR A 542 7.02 25.72 11.05
CA THR A 542 6.80 24.48 11.78
C THR A 542 6.64 24.83 13.26
N ARG A 543 5.43 24.67 13.79
CA ARG A 543 5.08 25.06 15.15
C ARG A 543 4.86 23.85 16.04
N PHE A 544 5.50 23.85 17.20
CA PHE A 544 5.34 22.87 18.26
C PHE A 544 4.62 23.51 19.44
N ASP A 545 3.33 23.19 19.59
CA ASP A 545 2.51 23.71 20.70
C ASP A 545 2.68 22.84 21.97
N GLY A 546 2.95 21.54 21.80
CA GLY A 546 3.36 20.63 22.87
C GLY A 546 4.89 20.52 23.03
N THR A 547 5.34 19.66 23.94
CA THR A 547 6.77 19.46 24.22
C THR A 547 7.50 18.90 23.00
N LEU A 548 8.55 19.60 22.57
CA LEU A 548 9.53 19.17 21.57
C LEU A 548 10.73 18.52 22.25
N SER A 549 10.85 17.20 22.15
CA SER A 549 12.07 16.48 22.51
C SER A 549 13.03 16.43 21.32
N LEU A 550 14.27 16.86 21.56
CA LEU A 550 15.38 16.73 20.62
C LEU A 550 16.30 15.60 21.12
N ASP A 551 16.29 14.45 20.44
CA ASP A 551 17.08 13.25 20.78
C ASP A 551 17.72 12.61 19.53
N GLY A 552 18.37 11.45 19.62
CA GLY A 552 18.93 10.75 18.45
C GLY A 552 20.23 11.36 17.87
N ASN A 553 20.83 10.65 16.92
CA ASN A 553 22.19 10.92 16.43
C ASN A 553 22.25 11.68 15.08
N ASP A 554 21.09 11.98 14.49
CA ASP A 554 21.01 12.62 13.18
C ASP A 554 20.84 14.14 13.33
N ASP A 555 21.29 14.90 12.33
CA ASP A 555 21.18 16.35 12.33
C ASP A 555 19.71 16.80 12.18
N LYS A 556 19.34 17.86 12.91
CA LYS A 556 18.03 18.52 12.86
C LYS A 556 18.18 19.80 12.06
N VAL A 557 17.75 19.75 10.81
CA VAL A 557 18.13 20.74 9.81
C VAL A 557 16.95 21.66 9.50
N ILE A 558 17.21 22.97 9.48
CA ILE A 558 16.24 24.03 9.14
C ILE A 558 16.84 24.84 7.99
N LEU A 559 16.18 24.89 6.83
CA LEU A 559 16.73 25.52 5.61
C LEU A 559 15.69 26.35 4.83
N GLY A 560 16.16 27.12 3.84
CA GLY A 560 15.31 27.77 2.83
C GLY A 560 14.25 28.71 3.41
N GLY A 561 14.58 29.49 4.43
CA GLY A 561 13.65 30.44 5.04
C GLY A 561 12.66 29.82 6.04
N ARG A 562 12.76 28.52 6.35
CA ARG A 562 11.88 27.87 7.33
C ARG A 562 11.99 28.51 8.72
N HIS A 563 10.85 28.70 9.37
CA HIS A 563 10.74 29.12 10.77
C HIS A 563 10.27 27.96 11.64
N VAL A 564 11.08 27.56 12.61
CA VAL A 564 10.66 26.63 13.66
C VAL A 564 10.31 27.42 14.92
N LEU A 565 9.11 27.21 15.46
CA LEU A 565 8.61 27.86 16.67
C LEU A 565 8.26 26.79 17.71
N ALA A 566 8.85 26.87 18.91
CA ALA A 566 8.62 25.90 19.98
C ALA A 566 8.30 26.59 21.32
N THR A 567 7.32 26.04 22.05
CA THR A 567 6.90 26.51 23.37
C THR A 567 7.65 25.82 24.51
N GLU A 568 7.88 24.52 24.41
CA GLU A 568 8.69 23.76 25.36
C GLU A 568 9.63 22.85 24.59
N THR A 569 10.93 23.03 24.76
CA THR A 569 11.96 22.19 24.15
C THR A 569 12.79 21.51 25.22
N VAL A 570 12.95 20.21 25.11
CA VAL A 570 13.87 19.42 25.94
C VAL A 570 14.92 18.80 25.02
N TRP A 571 16.17 19.19 25.22
CA TRP A 571 17.29 18.63 24.50
C TRP A 571 18.05 17.67 25.43
N GLN A 572 17.80 16.37 25.29
CA GLN A 572 18.41 15.31 26.10
C GLN A 572 18.77 14.06 25.26
N GLY A 573 19.81 13.31 25.66
CA GLY A 573 20.05 11.94 25.19
C GLY A 573 20.86 11.75 23.91
N SER A 574 22.09 12.26 23.86
CA SER A 574 23.03 11.99 22.75
C SER A 574 24.21 11.10 23.16
N THR A 575 24.85 10.43 22.20
CA THR A 575 26.18 9.81 22.35
C THR A 575 27.26 10.75 21.78
N ALA A 576 28.55 10.48 22.00
CA ALA A 576 29.66 11.42 21.71
C ALA A 576 29.72 12.03 20.28
N ASN A 577 28.98 11.49 19.32
CA ASN A 577 28.80 12.05 17.97
C ASN A 577 27.37 12.59 17.79
N ASN A 578 27.19 13.90 17.96
CA ASN A 578 26.12 14.74 17.41
C ASN A 578 24.65 14.41 17.73
N SER A 579 24.02 15.31 18.49
CA SER A 579 22.74 15.87 18.08
C SER A 579 23.01 17.32 17.75
N ARG A 580 23.01 17.71 16.46
CA ARG A 580 23.21 19.10 16.05
C ARG A 580 21.89 19.68 15.57
N ILE A 581 21.63 20.93 15.91
CA ILE A 581 20.64 21.74 15.19
C ILE A 581 21.41 22.52 14.14
N VAL A 582 20.97 22.50 12.89
CA VAL A 582 21.61 23.24 11.79
C VAL A 582 20.59 24.23 11.24
N ILE A 583 20.87 25.53 11.36
CA ILE A 583 19.99 26.61 10.89
C ILE A 583 20.64 27.31 9.70
N GLY A 584 20.05 27.16 8.52
CA GLY A 584 20.49 27.79 7.27
C GLY A 584 20.26 29.30 7.24
N GLY A 585 20.89 30.00 6.28
CA GLY A 585 21.08 31.45 6.29
C GLY A 585 19.85 32.31 6.60
N ASP A 586 18.73 32.11 5.91
CA ASP A 586 17.48 32.87 6.12
C ASP A 586 16.48 32.16 7.05
N SER A 587 16.85 30.98 7.56
CA SER A 587 16.04 30.20 8.49
C SER A 587 16.19 30.65 9.93
N ARG A 588 15.19 30.32 10.76
CA ARG A 588 15.21 30.65 12.19
C ARG A 588 14.59 29.57 13.07
N PHE A 589 15.15 29.41 14.28
CA PHE A 589 14.53 28.71 15.39
C PHE A 589 14.14 29.73 16.46
N THR A 590 12.90 29.71 16.93
CA THR A 590 12.40 30.58 18.00
C THR A 590 12.00 29.75 19.21
N ASN A 591 12.72 29.93 20.31
CA ASN A 591 12.28 29.49 21.62
C ASN A 591 11.31 30.53 22.20
N HIS A 592 10.01 30.20 22.21
CA HIS A 592 8.97 31.10 22.72
C HIS A 592 8.65 30.85 24.21
N GLY A 593 8.87 29.64 24.72
CA GLY A 593 8.71 29.32 26.13
C GLY A 593 10.03 28.85 26.75
N VAL A 594 10.17 27.57 27.10
CA VAL A 594 11.40 27.08 27.76
C VAL A 594 12.19 26.16 26.86
N PHE A 595 13.48 26.43 26.68
CA PHE A 595 14.44 25.53 26.05
C PHE A 595 15.38 24.98 27.13
N ARG A 596 15.23 23.70 27.47
CA ARG A 596 16.08 23.01 28.46
C ARG A 596 17.16 22.20 27.74
N GLU A 597 18.41 22.57 27.95
CA GLU A 597 19.57 21.82 27.49
C GLU A 597 20.18 21.05 28.67
N ALA A 598 20.08 19.72 28.62
CA ALA A 598 20.50 18.81 29.68
C ALA A 598 21.36 17.65 29.13
N GLN A 599 22.20 17.93 28.14
CA GLN A 599 22.98 16.91 27.45
C GLN A 599 24.08 16.30 28.33
N GLY A 600 24.40 15.03 28.09
CA GLY A 600 25.58 14.37 28.69
C GLY A 600 26.90 14.68 27.97
N PHE A 601 26.85 15.37 26.83
CA PHE A 601 27.97 15.63 25.93
C PHE A 601 27.91 17.08 25.40
N ASP A 602 28.92 17.52 24.66
CA ASP A 602 28.92 18.85 24.04
C ASP A 602 27.81 18.99 22.98
N ALA A 603 26.97 20.01 23.12
CA ALA A 603 25.85 20.30 22.23
C ALA A 603 26.22 21.38 21.21
N ARG A 604 25.63 21.34 20.01
CA ARG A 604 25.94 22.31 18.94
C ARG A 604 24.70 22.75 18.17
N ILE A 605 24.47 24.06 18.13
CA ILE A 605 23.57 24.73 17.20
C ILE A 605 24.47 25.43 16.17
N LEU A 606 24.37 25.06 14.91
CA LEU A 606 25.28 25.47 13.83
C LEU A 606 24.53 26.20 12.71
N GLY A 607 25.31 26.77 11.80
CA GLY A 607 24.81 27.41 10.57
C GLY A 607 24.75 28.93 10.65
N ALA A 608 24.41 29.55 9.53
CA ALA A 608 24.41 31.00 9.35
C ALA A 608 23.04 31.66 9.62
N GLY A 609 22.06 30.89 10.08
CA GLY A 609 20.72 31.36 10.37
C GLY A 609 20.62 32.14 11.68
N ARG A 610 19.41 32.13 12.26
CA ARG A 610 19.10 32.85 13.50
C ARG A 610 18.51 31.94 14.58
N PHE A 611 19.00 32.08 15.80
CA PHE A 611 18.38 31.51 17.00
C PHE A 611 17.80 32.65 17.84
N VAL A 612 16.49 32.65 18.03
CA VAL A 612 15.77 33.70 18.76
C VAL A 612 15.28 33.14 20.09
N ASN A 613 15.78 33.67 21.20
CA ASN A 613 15.33 33.31 22.54
C ASN A 613 14.37 34.36 23.09
N GLN A 614 13.07 34.16 22.88
CA GLN A 614 12.01 35.03 23.41
C GLN A 614 11.55 34.62 24.81
N GLY A 615 11.63 33.32 25.11
CA GLY A 615 11.36 32.79 26.44
C GLY A 615 12.65 32.60 27.25
N ARG A 616 12.77 31.45 27.92
CA ARG A 616 13.92 31.09 28.76
C ARG A 616 14.75 29.96 28.16
N PHE A 617 16.05 30.15 28.04
CA PHE A 617 17.02 29.12 27.68
C PHE A 617 17.76 28.67 28.95
N GLU A 618 17.61 27.41 29.35
CA GLU A 618 18.24 26.84 30.54
C GLU A 618 19.30 25.82 30.14
N LYS A 619 20.57 26.13 30.40
CA LYS A 619 21.68 25.18 30.27
C LYS A 619 22.00 24.55 31.63
N THR A 620 21.80 23.25 31.74
CA THR A 620 22.01 22.47 32.97
C THR A 620 23.14 21.45 32.87
N SER A 621 23.67 21.22 31.66
CA SER A 621 24.76 20.27 31.44
C SER A 621 26.13 20.85 31.83
N ASN A 622 26.99 20.01 32.41
CA ASN A 622 28.38 20.35 32.75
C ASN A 622 29.32 20.46 31.52
N THR A 623 28.79 20.33 30.31
CA THR A 623 29.54 20.29 29.05
C THR A 623 29.52 21.64 28.34
N THR A 624 30.11 21.72 27.14
CA THR A 624 30.05 22.93 26.31
C THR A 624 28.87 22.87 25.34
N THR A 625 28.06 23.92 25.30
CA THR A 625 27.02 24.13 24.27
C THR A 625 27.47 25.25 23.36
N THR A 626 27.75 24.94 22.09
CA THR A 626 28.14 25.94 21.09
C THR A 626 26.94 26.38 20.27
N VAL A 627 26.75 27.69 20.11
CA VAL A 627 25.70 28.28 19.26
C VAL A 627 26.35 29.22 18.25
N ALA A 628 26.52 28.76 17.01
CA ALA A 628 27.15 29.52 15.93
C ALA A 628 26.22 30.51 15.19
N PRO A 629 24.90 30.24 15.00
CA PRO A 629 23.98 31.20 14.40
C PRO A 629 23.99 32.57 15.09
N THR A 630 23.44 33.59 14.44
CA THR A 630 23.14 34.85 15.12
C THR A 630 22.13 34.60 16.23
N VAL A 631 22.45 35.03 17.46
CA VAL A 631 21.59 34.86 18.62
C VAL A 631 20.93 36.19 18.97
N ASP A 632 19.60 36.21 19.02
CA ASP A 632 18.87 37.30 19.66
C ASP A 632 18.31 36.84 20.99
N ASN A 633 18.57 37.61 22.03
CA ASN A 633 18.03 37.33 23.35
C ASN A 633 17.20 38.50 23.89
N PRO A 634 15.91 38.62 23.51
CA PRO A 634 14.96 39.46 24.23
C PRO A 634 14.43 38.81 25.52
N GLY A 635 14.63 37.49 25.70
CA GLY A 635 14.17 36.73 26.87
C GLY A 635 15.25 36.51 27.95
N GLU A 636 15.27 35.32 28.53
CA GLU A 636 16.17 34.94 29.62
C GLU A 636 17.12 33.82 29.18
N ILE A 637 18.41 33.96 29.43
CA ILE A 637 19.41 32.87 29.32
C ILE A 637 19.92 32.56 30.72
N GLU A 638 19.80 31.31 31.13
CA GLU A 638 20.27 30.81 32.42
C GLU A 638 21.31 29.71 32.18
N VAL A 639 22.56 29.99 32.54
CA VAL A 639 23.67 29.02 32.47
C VAL A 639 23.93 28.49 33.88
N LEU A 640 23.31 27.36 34.20
CA LEU A 640 23.38 26.73 35.53
C LEU A 640 24.65 25.88 35.71
N ALA A 641 25.23 25.38 34.62
CA ALA A 641 26.44 24.56 34.64
C ALA A 641 27.17 24.62 33.29
N GLY A 642 28.44 24.19 33.28
CA GLY A 642 29.23 24.07 32.04
C GLY A 642 29.47 25.40 31.33
N THR A 643 29.63 25.37 30.01
CA THR A 643 29.89 26.57 29.18
C THR A 643 28.86 26.74 28.07
N LEU A 644 28.18 27.88 28.00
CA LEU A 644 27.45 28.30 26.79
C LEU A 644 28.37 29.21 25.96
N ALA A 645 28.75 28.77 24.76
CA ALA A 645 29.68 29.48 23.89
C ALA A 645 28.99 29.93 22.60
N LEU A 646 28.97 31.23 22.33
CA LEU A 646 28.40 31.81 21.12
C LEU A 646 29.49 32.06 20.09
N GLY A 647 29.31 31.55 18.86
CA GLY A 647 30.27 31.70 17.76
C GLY A 647 30.07 32.98 16.94
N SER A 648 29.11 33.83 17.30
CA SER A 648 28.74 35.06 16.61
C SER A 648 28.74 36.25 17.57
N ALA A 649 28.65 37.47 17.03
CA ALA A 649 28.45 38.65 17.86
C ALA A 649 27.13 38.55 18.62
N PHE A 650 27.13 38.99 19.87
CA PHE A 650 25.99 38.85 20.76
C PHE A 650 25.53 40.20 21.30
N ASP A 651 24.32 40.57 20.89
CA ASP A 651 23.61 41.75 21.37
C ASP A 651 22.52 41.29 22.37
N ASN A 652 22.83 41.36 23.67
CA ASN A 652 21.88 40.98 24.70
C ASN A 652 20.89 42.12 24.99
N ALA A 653 19.60 41.88 24.77
CA ALA A 653 18.53 42.79 25.17
C ALA A 653 17.78 42.33 26.44
N GLY A 654 17.94 41.07 26.82
CA GLY A 654 17.22 40.41 27.90
C GLY A 654 18.08 40.17 29.14
N LEU A 655 17.74 39.11 29.89
CA LEU A 655 18.47 38.71 31.10
C LEU A 655 19.45 37.58 30.77
N VAL A 656 20.69 37.66 31.26
CA VAL A 656 21.63 36.54 31.29
C VAL A 656 22.12 36.30 32.71
N THR A 657 21.85 35.11 33.23
CA THR A 657 22.24 34.65 34.56
C THR A 657 23.25 33.52 34.42
N VAL A 658 24.41 33.63 35.07
CA VAL A 658 25.44 32.57 35.07
C VAL A 658 25.73 32.13 36.50
N ALA A 659 25.49 30.85 36.78
CA ALA A 659 25.69 30.26 38.10
C ALA A 659 27.18 30.04 38.44
N ASP A 660 27.48 29.80 39.72
CA ASP A 660 28.83 29.51 40.18
C ASP A 660 29.43 28.30 39.44
N GLY A 661 30.70 28.41 39.06
CA GLY A 661 31.39 27.41 38.25
C GLY A 661 30.94 27.31 36.79
N ALA A 662 29.92 28.03 36.36
CA ALA A 662 29.46 28.08 34.97
C ALA A 662 30.07 29.27 34.18
N ARG A 663 29.99 29.18 32.86
CA ARG A 663 30.57 30.17 31.93
C ARG A 663 29.64 30.50 30.77
N PHE A 664 29.49 31.79 30.49
CA PHE A 664 28.93 32.30 29.25
C PHE A 664 30.06 32.96 28.44
N ALA A 665 30.30 32.49 27.23
CA ALA A 665 31.39 32.95 26.38
C ALA A 665 30.89 33.33 24.99
N THR A 666 31.56 34.28 24.36
CA THR A 666 31.38 34.62 22.95
C THR A 666 32.74 34.61 22.26
N ASP A 667 32.80 34.24 20.98
CA ASP A 667 34.03 34.29 20.16
C ASP A 667 34.20 35.64 19.44
N SER A 668 33.33 36.62 19.71
CA SER A 668 33.20 37.89 18.97
C SER A 668 32.82 39.04 19.90
N ALA A 669 32.31 40.14 19.34
CA ALA A 669 31.81 41.28 20.10
C ALA A 669 30.62 40.88 20.99
N PHE A 670 30.62 41.40 22.22
CA PHE A 670 29.55 41.20 23.20
C PHE A 670 29.06 42.56 23.68
N LEU A 671 27.86 42.96 23.22
CA LEU A 671 27.15 44.13 23.71
C LEU A 671 26.00 43.71 24.62
N ASN A 672 25.97 44.23 25.84
CA ASN A 672 24.85 44.08 26.75
C ASN A 672 24.05 45.38 26.85
N VAL A 673 22.82 45.42 26.36
CA VAL A 673 21.83 46.47 26.66
C VAL A 673 20.76 46.01 27.66
N GLY A 674 20.73 44.71 27.95
CA GLY A 674 19.88 44.08 28.96
C GLY A 674 20.55 44.00 30.34
N THR A 675 20.39 42.86 31.03
CA THR A 675 20.98 42.62 32.37
C THR A 675 21.88 41.38 32.40
N LEU A 676 23.07 41.52 32.99
CA LEU A 676 23.97 40.42 33.34
C LEU A 676 23.99 40.22 34.86
N THR A 677 23.84 38.99 35.33
CA THR A 677 23.80 38.64 36.77
C THR A 677 24.35 37.24 37.05
N GLY A 678 24.42 36.89 38.33
CA GLY A 678 24.87 35.59 38.84
C GLY A 678 26.21 35.65 39.56
N SER A 679 26.87 34.51 39.64
CA SER A 679 28.15 34.27 40.34
C SER A 679 29.18 33.53 39.50
N GLY A 680 28.88 33.31 38.21
CA GLY A 680 29.77 32.64 37.27
C GLY A 680 30.66 33.60 36.47
N SER A 681 31.08 33.14 35.30
CA SER A 681 32.00 33.86 34.43
C SER A 681 31.39 34.27 33.08
N PHE A 682 31.69 35.50 32.66
CA PHE A 682 31.45 36.02 31.31
C PHE A 682 32.77 36.18 30.58
N ALA A 683 32.80 35.91 29.27
CA ALA A 683 33.99 36.09 28.45
C ALA A 683 33.66 36.55 27.02
N ALA A 684 34.52 37.38 26.47
CA ALA A 684 34.56 37.71 25.05
C ALA A 684 35.80 37.07 24.40
N GLY A 685 35.76 36.92 23.08
CA GLY A 685 36.84 36.29 22.31
C GLY A 685 38.14 37.09 22.46
N ALA A 686 39.29 36.44 22.27
CA ALA A 686 40.58 37.10 22.38
C ALA A 686 40.65 38.35 21.47
N GLY A 687 40.92 39.52 22.07
CA GLY A 687 40.94 40.81 21.36
C GLY A 687 39.59 41.53 21.28
N HIS A 688 38.55 41.02 21.94
CA HIS A 688 37.25 41.68 22.09
C HIS A 688 37.00 42.05 23.56
N GLU A 689 36.37 43.20 23.78
CA GLU A 689 35.89 43.60 25.10
C GLU A 689 34.40 43.28 25.26
N ILE A 690 33.95 43.10 26.51
CA ILE A 690 32.53 43.10 26.82
C ILE A 690 32.09 44.56 27.01
N VAL A 691 31.15 45.03 26.18
CA VAL A 691 30.58 46.37 26.29
C VAL A 691 29.26 46.28 27.02
N ASN A 692 29.17 46.94 28.17
CA ASN A 692 27.92 47.11 28.87
C ASN A 692 27.31 48.49 28.57
N SER A 693 26.03 48.50 28.23
CA SER A 693 25.15 49.65 28.04
C SER A 693 23.80 49.44 28.76
N GLY A 694 23.66 48.32 29.48
CA GLY A 694 22.56 48.00 30.37
C GLY A 694 23.03 47.83 31.83
N ARG A 695 22.51 46.81 32.51
CA ARG A 695 22.80 46.56 33.94
C ARG A 695 23.74 45.37 34.14
N ILE A 696 24.71 45.52 35.04
CA ILE A 696 25.43 44.39 35.65
C ILE A 696 25.11 44.39 37.14
N ALA A 697 24.61 43.27 37.65
CA ALA A 697 24.23 43.11 39.05
C ALA A 697 24.62 41.69 39.52
N PRO A 698 25.79 41.49 40.15
CA PRO A 698 26.14 40.20 40.74
C PRO A 698 25.02 39.74 41.68
N GLY A 699 24.64 38.46 41.60
CA GLY A 699 23.74 37.80 42.57
C GLY A 699 22.27 38.24 42.65
N MET A 700 21.91 39.46 42.22
CA MET A 700 20.57 40.05 42.12
C MET A 700 19.57 39.54 43.19
N GLY A 701 19.62 40.14 44.37
CA GLY A 701 18.85 39.75 45.56
C GLY A 701 19.61 38.81 46.50
N SER A 702 20.90 38.58 46.24
CA SER A 702 21.81 37.76 47.04
C SER A 702 23.24 38.23 46.80
N THR A 703 24.12 38.09 47.79
CA THR A 703 25.53 38.45 47.60
C THR A 703 26.24 37.44 46.71
N ALA A 704 26.93 37.91 45.67
CA ALA A 704 27.69 37.05 44.75
C ALA A 704 28.98 37.68 44.24
N SER A 705 29.92 36.84 43.80
CA SER A 705 31.08 37.29 43.04
C SER A 705 30.90 36.95 41.56
N LEU A 706 30.75 37.95 40.71
CA LEU A 706 30.65 37.78 39.26
C LEU A 706 32.02 38.01 38.61
N HIS A 707 32.36 37.20 37.61
CA HIS A 707 33.66 37.22 36.95
C HIS A 707 33.57 37.59 35.47
N PHE A 708 34.46 38.46 35.00
CA PHE A 708 34.69 38.81 33.60
C PHE A 708 36.11 38.40 33.22
N ASP A 709 36.22 37.40 32.34
CA ASP A 709 37.49 36.89 31.81
C ASP A 709 37.87 37.70 30.57
N GLY A 710 38.54 38.83 30.79
CA GLY A 710 38.91 39.80 29.76
C GLY A 710 38.61 41.24 30.17
N ASP A 711 38.56 42.12 29.17
CA ASP A 711 38.30 43.55 29.34
C ASP A 711 36.79 43.83 29.44
N LEU A 712 36.43 44.81 30.27
CA LEU A 712 35.05 45.27 30.48
C LEU A 712 34.96 46.79 30.26
N SER A 713 34.11 47.21 29.34
CA SER A 713 33.84 48.62 29.06
C SER A 713 32.42 49.01 29.44
N LEU A 714 32.29 50.01 30.31
CA LEU A 714 31.00 50.56 30.75
C LEU A 714 30.67 51.81 29.93
N ALA A 715 29.62 51.74 29.11
CA ALA A 715 29.07 52.90 28.42
C ALA A 715 28.34 53.86 29.37
N SER A 716 27.98 55.06 28.89
CA SER A 716 27.35 56.12 29.69
C SER A 716 25.97 55.78 30.27
N ASP A 717 25.29 54.80 29.69
CA ASP A 717 24.01 54.26 30.14
C ASP A 717 24.15 53.00 31.00
N SER A 718 25.38 52.54 31.24
CA SER A 718 25.66 51.43 32.14
C SER A 718 25.14 51.68 33.54
N VAL A 719 24.68 50.61 34.19
CA VAL A 719 24.44 50.58 35.63
C VAL A 719 25.20 49.40 36.23
N LEU A 720 26.23 49.67 37.02
CA LEU A 720 26.81 48.68 37.92
C LEU A 720 26.06 48.70 39.24
N ALA A 721 25.51 47.57 39.68
CA ALA A 721 24.80 47.46 40.94
C ALA A 721 25.48 46.50 41.91
N PHE A 722 25.62 46.92 43.18
CA PHE A 722 26.21 46.12 44.25
C PHE A 722 25.30 46.08 45.48
N GLU A 723 25.02 44.89 45.97
CA GLU A 723 24.25 44.63 47.17
C GLU A 723 25.17 44.43 48.38
N LEU A 724 24.89 45.15 49.46
CA LEU A 724 25.68 45.10 50.69
C LEU A 724 24.88 44.38 51.79
N ALA A 725 25.35 43.21 52.24
CA ALA A 725 24.75 42.49 53.37
C ALA A 725 25.54 42.68 54.68
N SER A 726 26.86 42.78 54.60
CA SER A 726 27.76 43.16 55.69
C SER A 726 29.12 43.59 55.14
N VAL A 727 30.01 44.13 55.97
CA VAL A 727 31.40 44.50 55.57
C VAL A 727 32.25 43.33 55.06
N SER A 728 31.80 42.09 55.24
CA SER A 728 32.50 40.88 54.77
C SER A 728 31.65 40.02 53.82
N ASN A 729 30.42 40.44 53.52
CA ASN A 729 29.52 39.73 52.61
C ASN A 729 28.73 40.75 51.80
N PHE A 730 29.11 40.90 50.54
CA PHE A 730 28.59 41.89 49.62
C PHE A 730 28.89 41.42 48.19
N ASP A 731 28.23 42.03 47.22
CA ASP A 731 28.52 41.74 45.81
C ASP A 731 29.93 42.15 45.40
N HIS A 732 30.56 41.30 44.64
CA HIS A 732 31.90 41.52 44.11
C HIS A 732 31.93 41.31 42.60
N LEU A 733 32.68 42.17 41.91
CA LEU A 733 32.92 42.10 40.48
C LEU A 733 34.41 41.88 40.23
N ARG A 734 34.79 40.73 39.69
CA ARG A 734 36.16 40.44 39.29
C ARG A 734 36.30 40.57 37.78
N ILE A 735 37.30 41.30 37.34
CA ILE A 735 37.66 41.48 35.92
C ILE A 735 39.12 41.10 35.79
N ASP A 736 39.47 40.20 34.89
CA ASP A 736 40.87 39.79 34.73
C ASP A 736 41.67 40.75 33.83
N GLY A 737 40.99 41.57 33.02
CA GLY A 737 41.57 42.58 32.13
C GLY A 737 41.39 44.04 32.58
N GLU A 738 41.34 44.94 31.60
CA GLU A 738 41.14 46.37 31.77
C GLU A 738 39.66 46.73 31.99
N LEU A 739 39.39 47.66 32.92
CA LEU A 739 38.08 48.25 33.14
C LEU A 739 38.03 49.68 32.57
N ALA A 740 37.12 49.95 31.63
CA ALA A 740 36.78 51.32 31.23
C ALA A 740 35.52 51.80 31.97
N ILE A 741 35.62 52.93 32.68
CA ILE A 741 34.54 53.45 33.53
C ILE A 741 33.63 54.43 32.78
N GLY A 742 32.32 54.21 32.92
CA GLY A 742 31.23 55.09 32.48
C GLY A 742 29.92 54.75 33.20
N GLY A 743 28.91 55.59 33.04
CA GLY A 743 27.56 55.35 33.55
C GLY A 743 27.43 55.47 35.07
N ALA A 744 26.41 54.81 35.62
CA ALA A 744 26.02 54.92 37.01
C ALA A 744 26.48 53.73 37.87
N LEU A 745 26.76 54.02 39.13
CA LEU A 745 26.99 53.04 40.18
C LEU A 745 25.81 53.05 41.15
N SER A 746 25.18 51.91 41.38
CA SER A 746 24.04 51.72 42.27
C SER A 746 24.40 50.83 43.45
N ILE A 747 24.14 51.28 44.66
CA ILE A 747 24.44 50.55 45.89
C ILE A 747 23.11 50.18 46.55
N LEU A 748 22.89 48.91 46.83
CA LEU A 748 21.63 48.37 47.30
C LEU A 748 21.79 47.77 48.70
N GLN A 749 20.85 48.06 49.60
CA GLN A 749 20.88 47.49 50.94
C GLN A 749 20.33 46.06 50.95
N LEU A 750 21.14 45.09 51.37
CA LEU A 750 20.74 43.69 51.61
C LEU A 750 20.91 43.31 53.09
N GLY A 751 20.42 44.18 53.98
CA GLY A 751 20.48 44.00 55.44
C GLY A 751 21.70 44.61 56.13
N TYR A 752 22.62 45.21 55.39
CA TYR A 752 23.75 45.96 55.96
C TYR A 752 23.31 47.24 56.67
N VAL A 753 23.89 47.51 57.86
CA VAL A 753 23.70 48.76 58.61
C VAL A 753 25.00 49.59 58.53
N PRO A 754 24.98 50.76 57.84
CA PRO A 754 26.17 51.56 57.61
C PRO A 754 26.82 52.12 58.88
N ARG A 755 28.15 52.02 58.97
CA ARG A 755 28.97 52.77 59.94
C ARG A 755 29.98 53.63 59.20
N LEU A 756 30.23 54.83 59.72
CA LEU A 756 31.20 55.75 59.14
C LEU A 756 32.56 55.06 58.96
N ALA A 757 33.16 55.21 57.78
CA ALA A 757 34.41 54.59 57.35
C ALA A 757 34.40 53.06 57.14
N ASP A 758 33.24 52.40 57.20
CA ASP A 758 33.12 51.04 56.65
C ASP A 758 33.49 51.07 55.16
N SER A 759 34.19 50.02 54.70
CA SER A 759 34.84 49.97 53.40
C SER A 759 34.58 48.63 52.71
N PHE A 760 34.33 48.66 51.40
CA PHE A 760 33.98 47.51 50.58
C PHE A 760 34.80 47.54 49.29
N VAL A 761 35.63 46.53 49.05
CA VAL A 761 36.31 46.38 47.75
C VAL A 761 35.36 45.64 46.82
N VAL A 762 34.51 46.37 46.10
CA VAL A 762 33.39 45.81 45.33
C VAL A 762 33.79 45.38 43.92
N ALA A 763 34.91 45.88 43.39
CA ALA A 763 35.44 45.39 42.12
C ALA A 763 36.96 45.28 42.14
N SER A 764 37.52 44.31 41.40
CA SER A 764 38.95 44.13 41.15
C SER A 764 39.21 43.97 39.66
N PHE A 765 40.31 44.56 39.15
CA PHE A 765 40.70 44.58 37.74
C PHE A 765 42.22 44.71 37.57
N ALA A 766 42.76 44.40 36.39
CA ALA A 766 44.20 44.50 36.12
C ALA A 766 44.66 45.95 35.94
N SER A 767 43.85 46.77 35.26
CA SER A 767 44.04 48.21 35.08
C SER A 767 42.70 48.91 34.90
N VAL A 768 42.68 50.23 35.11
CA VAL A 768 41.52 51.09 34.82
C VAL A 768 41.89 52.17 33.83
N VAL A 769 40.98 52.43 32.88
CA VAL A 769 41.07 53.52 31.91
C VAL A 769 39.76 54.30 31.84
N GLY A 770 39.80 55.47 31.21
CA GLY A 770 38.62 56.31 31.03
C GLY A 770 38.38 57.29 32.19
N ASN A 771 37.10 57.52 32.52
CA ASN A 771 36.66 58.57 33.43
C ASN A 771 37.14 58.32 34.88
N PRO A 772 37.71 59.31 35.60
CA PRO A 772 38.10 59.15 37.01
C PRO A 772 36.93 59.00 37.99
N ALA A 773 35.67 59.00 37.52
CA ALA A 773 34.47 58.83 38.33
C ALA A 773 33.32 58.21 37.50
N PHE A 774 32.35 57.61 38.18
CA PHE A 774 31.03 57.31 37.60
C PHE A 774 30.25 58.61 37.34
N ASP A 775 29.37 58.61 36.35
CA ASP A 775 28.50 59.75 36.02
C ASP A 775 27.52 60.05 37.17
N SER A 776 27.12 59.01 37.91
CA SER A 776 26.38 59.15 39.16
C SER A 776 26.64 57.97 40.10
N VAL A 777 26.53 58.23 41.41
CA VAL A 777 26.53 57.19 42.45
C VAL A 777 25.23 57.32 43.22
N THR A 778 24.42 56.26 43.21
CA THR A 778 23.13 56.20 43.90
C THR A 778 23.14 55.09 44.94
N TRP A 779 22.42 55.27 46.03
CA TRP A 779 22.24 54.24 47.04
C TRP A 779 20.78 54.16 47.45
N ASP A 780 20.23 52.95 47.45
CA ASP A 780 18.83 52.69 47.75
C ASP A 780 18.68 51.73 48.93
N GLY A 781 17.64 51.94 49.74
CA GLY A 781 17.36 51.21 50.97
C GLY A 781 18.08 51.72 52.23
N PHE A 782 18.99 52.69 52.11
CA PHE A 782 19.75 53.27 53.25
C PHE A 782 19.10 54.54 53.83
N GLY A 783 19.33 54.82 55.11
CA GLY A 783 18.78 56.00 55.79
C GLY A 783 19.38 57.34 55.33
N SER A 784 18.65 58.45 55.52
CA SER A 784 18.99 59.81 55.03
C SER A 784 20.29 60.43 55.59
N GLY A 785 20.96 59.76 56.54
CA GLY A 785 22.24 60.16 57.12
C GLY A 785 23.45 59.40 56.58
N VAL A 786 23.28 58.59 55.54
CA VAL A 786 24.33 57.76 54.93
C VAL A 786 24.66 58.28 53.53
N ALA A 787 25.95 58.39 53.22
CA ALA A 787 26.46 58.62 51.88
C ALA A 787 27.56 57.60 51.57
N PHE A 788 27.70 57.24 50.29
CA PHE A 788 28.77 56.37 49.83
C PHE A 788 29.67 57.13 48.86
N ALA A 789 30.97 57.02 49.06
CA ALA A 789 31.96 57.48 48.09
C ALA A 789 32.56 56.26 47.38
N ALA A 790 32.55 56.29 46.05
CA ALA A 790 33.25 55.31 45.22
C ALA A 790 34.66 55.83 44.92
N ILE A 791 35.67 55.09 45.37
CA ILE A 791 37.09 55.38 45.16
C ILE A 791 37.59 54.42 44.10
N ILE A 792 38.01 54.97 42.96
CA ILE A 792 38.61 54.20 41.87
C ILE A 792 40.13 54.18 42.09
N ASN A 793 40.65 53.02 42.46
CA ASN A 793 42.08 52.75 42.59
C ASN A 793 42.61 52.13 41.28
N PRO A 794 43.95 52.03 41.10
CA PRO A 794 44.54 51.46 39.89
C PRO A 794 44.10 50.02 39.57
N ASP A 795 43.72 49.24 40.59
CA ASP A 795 43.40 47.81 40.50
C ASP A 795 42.07 47.40 41.15
N ASN A 796 41.31 48.35 41.73
CA ASN A 796 40.04 48.06 42.39
C ASN A 796 39.12 49.27 42.53
N ILE A 797 37.82 49.02 42.77
CA ILE A 797 36.86 50.01 43.25
C ILE A 797 36.55 49.75 44.71
N THR A 798 36.76 50.76 45.55
CA THR A 798 36.42 50.73 46.97
C THR A 798 35.24 51.65 47.26
N LEU A 799 34.16 51.13 47.84
CA LEU A 799 33.08 51.95 48.41
C LEU A 799 33.42 52.26 49.87
N THR A 800 33.29 53.51 50.28
CA THR A 800 33.44 53.93 51.68
C THR A 800 32.19 54.65 52.16
N VAL A 801 31.74 54.31 53.37
CA VAL A 801 30.65 55.05 54.03
C VAL A 801 31.20 56.38 54.51
N THR A 802 30.63 57.47 54.01
CA THR A 802 31.03 58.85 54.32
C THR A 802 29.94 59.57 55.11
N ALA A 803 30.33 60.63 55.81
CA ALA A 803 29.37 61.51 56.48
C ALA A 803 28.62 62.32 55.42
N VAL A 804 27.29 62.42 55.54
CA VAL A 804 26.49 63.33 54.72
C VAL A 804 26.98 64.76 55.00
N PRO A 805 27.33 65.57 53.98
CA PRO A 805 27.68 66.97 54.19
C PRO A 805 26.49 67.69 54.82
N GLU A 806 26.63 68.13 56.07
CA GLU A 806 25.53 68.80 56.76
C GLU A 806 25.13 70.10 56.02
N PRO A 807 23.85 70.30 55.65
CA PRO A 807 23.41 71.41 54.81
C PRO A 807 23.69 72.80 55.41
N HIS A 808 23.92 72.88 56.72
CA HIS A 808 24.16 74.12 57.46
C HIS A 808 25.46 74.82 57.05
N GLN A 809 26.51 74.08 56.65
CA GLN A 809 27.81 74.69 56.33
C GLN A 809 27.79 75.42 54.97
N ALA A 810 27.11 74.87 53.96
CA ALA A 810 26.92 75.54 52.67
C ALA A 810 26.00 76.77 52.78
N LEU A 811 24.94 76.67 53.60
CA LEU A 811 24.04 77.79 53.88
C LEU A 811 24.72 78.89 54.70
N MET A 812 25.61 78.55 55.63
CA MET A 812 26.43 79.52 56.38
C MET A 812 27.51 80.17 55.52
N MET A 813 28.09 79.45 54.55
CA MET A 813 29.06 80.02 53.61
C MET A 813 28.38 80.95 52.58
N LEU A 814 27.18 80.60 52.09
CA LEU A 814 26.33 81.49 51.27
C LEU A 814 25.80 82.69 52.06
N ALA A 815 25.40 82.51 53.32
CA ALA A 815 25.03 83.62 54.21
C ALA A 815 26.23 84.52 54.51
N GLY A 816 27.42 83.95 54.70
CA GLY A 816 28.69 84.68 54.85
C GLY A 816 29.07 85.49 53.60
N LEU A 817 28.93 84.90 52.41
CA LEU A 817 29.16 85.59 51.13
C LEU A 817 28.12 86.69 50.86
N ALA A 818 26.85 86.49 51.25
CA ALA A 818 25.81 87.51 51.15
C ALA A 818 26.06 88.70 52.10
N ILE A 819 26.57 88.44 53.31
CA ILE A 819 26.97 89.49 54.28
C ILE A 819 28.20 90.24 53.77
N VAL A 820 29.20 89.57 53.19
CA VAL A 820 30.38 90.21 52.60
C VAL A 820 30.04 91.02 51.35
N ALA A 821 29.18 90.51 50.46
CA ALA A 821 28.67 91.26 49.30
C ALA A 821 27.80 92.46 49.73
N GLY A 822 27.02 92.32 50.80
CA GLY A 822 26.29 93.42 51.44
C GLY A 822 27.21 94.49 52.04
N ALA A 823 28.29 94.08 52.72
CA ALA A 823 29.29 94.98 53.29
C ALA A 823 30.12 95.70 52.21
N ILE A 824 30.43 95.05 51.09
CA ILE A 824 31.08 95.66 49.92
C ILE A 824 30.16 96.68 49.24
N ARG A 825 28.85 96.38 49.10
CA ARG A 825 27.86 97.37 48.61
C ARG A 825 27.65 98.54 49.58
N HIS A 826 27.72 98.30 50.89
CA HIS A 826 27.62 99.36 51.90
C HIS A 826 28.85 100.28 51.90
N ARG A 827 30.07 99.72 51.76
CA ARG A 827 31.30 100.51 51.59
C ARG A 827 31.32 101.28 50.27
N ALA A 828 30.83 100.70 49.17
CA ALA A 828 30.71 101.40 47.89
C ALA A 828 29.69 102.56 47.96
N ARG A 829 28.60 102.43 48.71
CA ARG A 829 27.63 103.52 48.94
C ARG A 829 28.16 104.61 49.87
N GLN A 830 28.98 104.28 50.87
CA GLN A 830 29.63 105.27 51.74
C GLN A 830 30.77 106.03 51.03
N ALA A 831 31.49 105.38 50.10
CA ALA A 831 32.48 106.04 49.25
C ALA A 831 31.84 106.97 48.20
N ALA A 832 30.62 106.66 47.72
CA ALA A 832 29.88 107.54 46.80
C ALA A 832 29.22 108.75 47.51
N ALA A 833 28.97 108.68 48.82
CA ALA A 833 28.40 109.77 49.61
C ALA A 833 29.45 110.77 50.16
N THR A 834 30.74 110.56 49.89
CA THR A 834 31.85 111.46 50.28
C THR A 834 32.48 112.18 49.09
N ALA A 835 31.88 112.09 47.90
CA ALA A 835 32.29 112.80 46.68
C ALA A 835 31.15 113.62 46.03
N ALA A 836 30.19 114.09 46.84
CA ALA A 836 29.17 115.08 46.47
C ALA A 836 29.09 116.18 47.53
#